data_AF-A0A2M7ZCQ1-F1
#
_entry.id   AF-A0A2M7ZCQ1-F1
#
_cell.length_a   1.000
_cell.length_b   1.000
_cell.length_c   1.000
_cell.angle_alpha   90.00
_cell.angle_beta   90.00
_cell.angle_gamma   90.00
#
_symmetry.space_group_name_H-M   'P 1'
#
loop_
_entity.id
_entity.type
_entity.pdbx_description
1 polymer ?
#
loop_
_entity_poly.entity_id
_entity_poly.type
_entity_poly.pdbx_seq_one_letter_code
_entity_poly.pdbx_strand_id
1 'polypeptide(L)'
;MKFSLFKNLILLSLIYVAGLFAQTDPMLYQRWNIMGINRVRTQFNNTGLLCDGNEQNIPLARPPSFEYPNGSGLSYGTSVGVVIGAPGNQDPGAVGGDNPNHLEYLDATIDEGSAAFWDEEHFAPYPEVVGGSKAAVSNDPTTWPQSWPQFVPGTNQPLIVGPEGWPGIGKNGSIIADQETYSAMYSWRGTDVGNTDRRWLLTNMEMRGFAWTGELYQDFIVWMFVIRNVGTEPIVDMRAGIHSDFGYLPIFMPPNPWGDDDRHYYDPALQFAYGSDDDFYEPNPTGGTLGEGQIAWSGTVALRMPGPTKKVQTYDAFHFWMEATTPRGNGASKELYFRYNLENLGDPQDSNKDGIDDDFNENGIPDDQEGGLGYYLGIGADGLQVLGSDPFTLNPGESDTLIFATVFGMSKNQLYKNVRNAIVLYNSGFKPVTAPEAPKVEIVAGDGKSTIYWNLNSEKDPKFEGYKIYRSADNGQTWGSQTFTDFEGGIHYIPLVQSDKVDGIKGNYRTLPEFAWYYLGSETGLPPIKIIDNDSLSFFKRGDTVRIFVDDNVINGLNYRYYIASYDTGNGITGPLENTPASNPQIGTNTVQVVPHAPISYGNLNEVKVVPNPYVVANGWEQGDERQIQFTHLPSQATIRIMNTSGDLIRTIYHDQSNSIAPSIAKWDLKNENQQLVAPGLYFYHVESSEGNTSGKFIIIL
;
A
#
# COMPACT_ATOMS: atom_id res chain seq x y z
N MET A 1 -74.88 -27.40 -15.89
CA MET A 1 -73.51 -27.93 -16.02
C MET A 1 -72.75 -26.98 -16.95
N LYS A 2 -71.52 -26.57 -16.57
CA LYS A 2 -70.63 -25.56 -17.21
C LYS A 2 -70.82 -24.09 -16.77
N PHE A 3 -70.04 -23.68 -15.78
CA PHE A 3 -69.44 -22.34 -15.62
C PHE A 3 -68.32 -22.45 -14.59
N SER A 4 -67.07 -22.70 -15.02
CA SER A 4 -65.82 -22.45 -14.28
C SER A 4 -64.66 -23.04 -15.08
N LEU A 5 -64.01 -22.24 -15.95
CA LEU A 5 -62.68 -22.56 -16.52
C LEU A 5 -61.99 -21.38 -17.24
N PHE A 6 -62.44 -20.13 -17.05
CA PHE A 6 -61.92 -18.96 -17.78
C PHE A 6 -61.43 -17.82 -16.88
N LYS A 7 -60.72 -18.14 -15.77
CA LYS A 7 -60.04 -17.13 -14.95
C LYS A 7 -58.58 -17.42 -14.55
N ASN A 8 -58.03 -18.59 -14.87
CA ASN A 8 -56.65 -18.95 -14.49
C ASN A 8 -55.63 -18.95 -15.65
N LEU A 9 -56.00 -18.52 -16.85
CA LEU A 9 -55.06 -18.46 -17.99
C LEU A 9 -54.52 -17.05 -18.31
N ILE A 10 -54.96 -16.01 -17.60
CA ILE A 10 -54.54 -14.61 -17.87
C ILE A 10 -53.58 -14.08 -16.77
N LEU A 11 -53.37 -14.82 -15.68
CA LEU A 11 -52.43 -14.43 -14.62
C LEU A 11 -51.05 -15.12 -14.70
N LEU A 12 -50.87 -16.10 -15.60
CA LEU A 12 -49.59 -16.80 -15.78
C LEU A 12 -48.78 -16.32 -17.01
N SER A 13 -49.31 -15.39 -17.79
CA SER A 13 -48.64 -14.81 -18.97
C SER A 13 -48.18 -13.36 -18.75
N LEU A 14 -48.26 -12.85 -17.51
CA LEU A 14 -47.89 -11.48 -17.13
C LEU A 14 -46.59 -11.39 -16.30
N ILE A 15 -45.80 -12.47 -16.23
CA ILE A 15 -44.45 -12.48 -15.64
C ILE A 15 -43.34 -12.68 -16.70
N TYR A 16 -43.70 -12.85 -17.98
CA TYR A 16 -42.73 -13.03 -19.08
C TYR A 16 -42.91 -12.00 -20.21
N VAL A 17 -43.07 -10.72 -19.84
CA VAL A 17 -42.78 -9.60 -20.75
C VAL A 17 -42.11 -8.51 -19.93
N ALA A 18 -40.89 -8.80 -19.45
CA ALA A 18 -39.93 -7.73 -19.20
C ALA A 18 -39.64 -7.06 -20.56
N GLY A 19 -39.66 -5.74 -20.58
CA GLY A 19 -39.89 -4.95 -21.77
C GLY A 19 -38.95 -5.24 -22.94
N LEU A 20 -39.51 -5.10 -24.13
CA LEU A 20 -38.85 -4.51 -25.29
C LEU A 20 -38.39 -3.09 -24.93
N PHE A 21 -37.39 -2.97 -24.06
CA PHE A 21 -36.49 -1.83 -24.12
C PHE A 21 -35.53 -2.15 -25.25
N ALA A 22 -35.35 -1.21 -26.19
CA ALA A 22 -34.17 -1.22 -27.03
C ALA A 22 -32.98 -1.43 -26.08
N GLN A 23 -32.20 -2.50 -26.29
CA GLN A 23 -31.06 -2.82 -25.45
C GLN A 23 -30.12 -1.61 -25.53
N THR A 24 -30.17 -0.76 -24.51
CA THR A 24 -29.20 0.30 -24.32
C THR A 24 -27.84 -0.37 -24.30
N ASP A 25 -26.91 0.17 -25.10
CA ASP A 25 -25.54 -0.29 -25.13
C ASP A 25 -25.02 -0.46 -23.68
N PRO A 26 -24.70 -1.69 -23.24
CA PRO A 26 -24.33 -1.94 -21.85
C PRO A 26 -23.02 -1.23 -21.47
N MET A 27 -22.23 -0.80 -22.45
CA MET A 27 -21.01 -0.02 -22.23
C MET A 27 -21.27 1.41 -21.76
N LEU A 28 -22.52 1.88 -21.78
CA LEU A 28 -22.93 3.12 -21.11
C LEU A 28 -22.66 3.11 -19.59
N TYR A 29 -22.43 1.94 -18.99
CA TYR A 29 -22.08 1.76 -17.59
C TYR A 29 -20.57 1.53 -17.37
N GLN A 30 -19.75 1.57 -18.41
CA GLN A 30 -18.30 1.53 -18.27
C GLN A 30 -17.81 2.76 -17.52
N ARG A 31 -17.00 2.55 -16.49
CA ARG A 31 -16.39 3.60 -15.70
C ARG A 31 -14.92 3.29 -15.49
N TRP A 32 -14.13 4.36 -15.49
CA TRP A 32 -12.72 4.34 -15.22
C TRP A 32 -12.45 4.90 -13.81
N ASN A 33 -11.43 4.38 -13.14
CA ASN A 33 -10.88 4.98 -11.92
C ASN A 33 -9.40 4.61 -11.76
N ILE A 34 -8.77 5.06 -10.68
CA ILE A 34 -7.33 4.89 -10.42
C ILE A 34 -7.12 4.07 -9.15
N MET A 35 -6.28 3.04 -9.26
CA MET A 35 -5.57 2.46 -8.12
C MET A 35 -4.23 3.18 -8.00
N GLY A 36 -3.94 3.83 -6.86
CA GLY A 36 -2.77 4.73 -6.81
C GLY A 36 -2.40 5.28 -5.43
N ILE A 37 -2.68 4.54 -4.37
CA ILE A 37 -2.24 4.87 -3.00
C ILE A 37 -0.80 4.42 -2.69
N ASN A 38 -0.20 3.65 -3.59
CA ASN A 38 1.12 3.04 -3.48
C ASN A 38 2.12 3.68 -4.47
N ARG A 39 3.35 3.17 -4.56
CA ARG A 39 4.37 3.64 -5.52
C ARG A 39 4.08 3.20 -6.95
N VAL A 40 3.19 2.23 -7.16
CA VAL A 40 2.62 1.92 -8.48
C VAL A 40 1.28 2.63 -8.58
N ARG A 41 0.93 3.22 -9.72
CA ARG A 41 -0.45 3.71 -9.95
C ARG A 41 -0.91 3.41 -11.36
N THR A 42 -2.16 3.00 -11.52
CA THR A 42 -2.70 2.68 -12.84
C THR A 42 -4.18 3.00 -12.91
N GLN A 43 -4.66 3.38 -14.09
CA GLN A 43 -6.08 3.36 -14.39
C GLN A 43 -6.58 1.92 -14.49
N PHE A 44 -7.85 1.72 -14.15
CA PHE A 44 -8.57 0.49 -14.43
C PHE A 44 -10.02 0.85 -14.76
N ASN A 45 -10.72 -0.06 -15.43
CA ASN A 45 -12.14 0.05 -15.64
C ASN A 45 -12.91 -1.12 -15.02
N ASN A 46 -14.24 -0.98 -14.98
CA ASN A 46 -15.14 -2.00 -14.47
C ASN A 46 -15.52 -3.07 -15.51
N THR A 47 -14.78 -3.19 -16.62
CA THR A 47 -14.89 -4.29 -17.62
C THR A 47 -13.78 -5.32 -17.48
N GLY A 48 -12.84 -5.10 -16.55
CA GLY A 48 -11.74 -6.03 -16.31
C GLY A 48 -10.39 -5.56 -16.85
N LEU A 49 -10.36 -4.43 -17.56
CA LEU A 49 -9.16 -3.89 -18.17
C LEU A 49 -8.36 -3.04 -17.18
N LEU A 50 -7.07 -3.31 -17.10
CA LEU A 50 -6.09 -2.57 -16.32
C LEU A 50 -5.22 -1.80 -17.31
N CYS A 51 -5.16 -0.49 -17.14
CA CYS A 51 -4.68 0.51 -18.09
C CYS A 51 -5.34 0.49 -19.48
N ASP A 52 -5.18 1.57 -20.24
CA ASP A 52 -5.75 1.76 -21.60
C ASP A 52 -4.69 2.48 -22.45
N GLY A 53 -3.42 2.12 -22.24
CA GLY A 53 -2.22 2.84 -22.66
C GLY A 53 -1.99 2.88 -24.17
N ASN A 54 -3.03 2.74 -25.01
CA ASN A 54 -2.93 2.82 -26.46
C ASN A 54 -2.62 4.27 -26.92
N GLU A 55 -1.34 4.64 -26.84
CA GLU A 55 -0.81 5.92 -27.32
C GLU A 55 -0.70 5.97 -28.86
N GLN A 56 -0.91 4.85 -29.57
CA GLN A 56 -0.89 4.81 -31.04
C GLN A 56 -2.00 5.70 -31.64
N ASN A 57 -3.06 5.96 -30.88
CA ASN A 57 -4.04 7.01 -31.13
C ASN A 57 -4.15 7.93 -29.90
N ILE A 58 -3.40 9.03 -29.91
CA ILE A 58 -3.33 10.09 -28.88
C ILE A 58 -4.69 10.55 -28.28
N PRO A 59 -5.88 10.44 -28.94
CA PRO A 59 -7.16 10.70 -28.27
C PRO A 59 -7.61 9.65 -27.23
N LEU A 60 -6.99 8.47 -27.17
CA LEU A 60 -7.52 7.28 -26.48
C LEU A 60 -6.69 6.83 -25.27
N ALA A 61 -5.40 7.19 -25.18
CA ALA A 61 -4.55 6.82 -24.05
C ALA A 61 -5.02 7.41 -22.70
N ARG A 62 -5.00 6.59 -21.64
CA ARG A 62 -5.43 6.99 -20.28
C ARG A 62 -4.32 6.90 -19.23
N PRO A 63 -3.49 7.94 -19.06
CA PRO A 63 -2.53 7.99 -17.97
C PRO A 63 -3.24 8.19 -16.60
N PRO A 64 -2.73 7.62 -15.50
CA PRO A 64 -1.52 6.81 -15.43
C PRO A 64 -1.70 5.39 -15.95
N SER A 65 -0.69 4.89 -16.66
CA SER A 65 -0.66 3.52 -17.17
C SER A 65 0.48 2.74 -16.50
N PHE A 66 0.17 2.14 -15.34
CA PHE A 66 1.17 1.56 -14.44
C PHE A 66 2.39 2.47 -14.21
N GLU A 67 2.14 3.72 -13.82
CA GLU A 67 3.18 4.70 -13.54
C GLU A 67 3.99 4.31 -12.30
N TYR A 68 5.32 4.30 -12.43
CA TYR A 68 6.24 3.91 -11.37
C TYR A 68 7.59 4.66 -11.41
N PRO A 69 8.05 5.22 -10.28
CA PRO A 69 7.31 5.46 -9.06
C PRO A 69 6.15 6.45 -9.30
N ASN A 70 5.08 6.34 -8.51
CA ASN A 70 3.93 7.24 -8.54
C ASN A 70 4.38 8.70 -8.40
N GLY A 71 3.98 9.55 -9.33
CA GLY A 71 4.38 10.96 -9.43
C GLY A 71 5.58 11.20 -10.35
N SER A 72 6.19 10.15 -10.92
CA SER A 72 7.30 10.28 -11.87
C SER A 72 6.86 10.73 -13.26
N GLY A 73 5.60 10.45 -13.64
CA GLY A 73 5.12 10.60 -15.01
C GLY A 73 5.65 9.54 -15.99
N LEU A 74 6.40 8.53 -15.53
CA LEU A 74 6.87 7.39 -16.34
C LEU A 74 5.81 6.28 -16.29
N SER A 75 5.14 6.02 -17.41
CA SER A 75 4.17 4.92 -17.54
C SER A 75 4.84 3.71 -18.19
N TYR A 76 4.41 2.50 -17.85
CA TYR A 76 5.05 1.27 -18.32
C TYR A 76 4.08 0.28 -18.94
N GLY A 77 2.76 0.45 -18.75
CA GLY A 77 1.77 -0.46 -19.30
C GLY A 77 1.10 0.06 -20.57
N THR A 78 0.68 -0.85 -21.42
CA THR A 78 -0.28 -0.60 -22.51
C THR A 78 -1.62 -1.22 -22.12
N SER A 79 -1.62 -2.52 -21.82
CA SER A 79 -2.82 -3.30 -21.48
C SER A 79 -2.47 -4.49 -20.59
N VAL A 80 -3.09 -4.58 -19.42
CA VAL A 80 -3.00 -5.78 -18.59
C VAL A 80 -4.41 -6.27 -18.31
N GLY A 81 -4.66 -7.56 -18.53
CA GLY A 81 -6.02 -8.08 -18.51
C GLY A 81 -6.09 -9.60 -18.35
N VAL A 82 -7.32 -10.12 -18.40
CA VAL A 82 -7.60 -11.55 -18.28
C VAL A 82 -8.20 -12.07 -19.57
N VAL A 83 -7.55 -13.10 -20.13
CA VAL A 83 -8.06 -13.88 -21.25
C VAL A 83 -8.94 -14.99 -20.73
N ILE A 84 -10.10 -15.17 -21.34
CA ILE A 84 -10.96 -16.34 -21.14
C ILE A 84 -11.33 -16.87 -22.51
N GLY A 85 -11.23 -18.19 -22.69
CA GLY A 85 -11.67 -18.86 -23.90
C GLY A 85 -11.94 -20.35 -23.73
N ALA A 86 -12.54 -20.96 -24.75
CA ALA A 86 -12.82 -22.40 -24.79
C ALA A 86 -12.97 -22.88 -26.26
N PRO A 87 -12.98 -24.19 -26.53
CA PRO A 87 -13.30 -24.70 -27.87
C PRO A 87 -14.65 -24.23 -28.41
N GLY A 88 -14.71 -24.02 -29.73
CA GLY A 88 -15.83 -23.55 -30.55
C GLY A 88 -17.13 -24.34 -30.38
N ASN A 89 -16.97 -25.63 -30.11
CA ASN A 89 -18.05 -26.60 -29.97
C ASN A 89 -18.46 -26.79 -28.50
N GLN A 90 -19.25 -25.86 -27.99
CA GLN A 90 -19.88 -25.96 -26.66
C GLN A 90 -21.37 -26.32 -26.77
N ASP A 91 -21.97 -26.74 -25.66
CA ASP A 91 -23.42 -26.92 -25.58
C ASP A 91 -24.17 -25.57 -25.68
N PRO A 92 -25.38 -25.51 -26.27
CA PRO A 92 -26.14 -24.26 -26.41
C PRO A 92 -26.43 -23.54 -25.09
N GLY A 93 -26.48 -24.26 -23.97
CA GLY A 93 -26.69 -23.68 -22.64
C GLY A 93 -25.43 -23.06 -22.01
N ALA A 94 -24.25 -23.25 -22.61
CA ALA A 94 -22.98 -22.71 -22.14
C ALA A 94 -22.58 -21.40 -22.86
N VAL A 95 -23.35 -20.99 -23.88
CA VAL A 95 -23.00 -19.92 -24.80
C VAL A 95 -24.18 -18.99 -25.11
N GLY A 96 -23.88 -17.75 -25.49
CA GLY A 96 -24.82 -16.87 -26.16
C GLY A 96 -24.46 -16.70 -27.64
N GLY A 97 -25.46 -16.43 -28.48
CA GLY A 97 -25.28 -16.20 -29.91
C GLY A 97 -24.98 -17.46 -30.75
N ASP A 98 -24.61 -17.26 -32.02
CA ASP A 98 -24.43 -18.31 -33.03
C ASP A 98 -22.97 -18.37 -33.53
N ASN A 99 -22.51 -19.54 -33.99
CA ASN A 99 -21.19 -19.72 -34.63
C ASN A 99 -21.33 -20.18 -36.09
N PRO A 100 -21.85 -19.32 -37.00
CA PRO A 100 -22.09 -19.71 -38.40
C PRO A 100 -20.81 -19.87 -39.21
N ASN A 101 -19.69 -19.30 -38.73
CA ASN A 101 -18.37 -19.41 -39.37
C ASN A 101 -17.58 -20.66 -38.92
N HIS A 102 -18.16 -21.48 -38.04
CA HIS A 102 -17.53 -22.68 -37.51
C HIS A 102 -16.15 -22.42 -36.90
N LEU A 103 -16.01 -21.30 -36.19
CA LEU A 103 -14.78 -20.95 -35.49
C LEU A 103 -14.37 -22.07 -34.55
N GLU A 104 -13.08 -22.39 -34.53
CA GLU A 104 -12.52 -23.50 -33.76
C GLU A 104 -12.52 -23.22 -32.26
N TYR A 105 -12.49 -21.94 -31.87
CA TYR A 105 -12.47 -21.46 -30.49
C TYR A 105 -13.50 -20.34 -30.27
N LEU A 106 -14.03 -20.26 -29.05
CA LEU A 106 -14.92 -19.21 -28.56
C LEU A 106 -14.16 -18.34 -27.58
N ASP A 107 -14.38 -17.02 -27.71
CA ASP A 107 -13.90 -16.01 -26.77
C ASP A 107 -12.38 -16.06 -26.55
N ALA A 108 -11.64 -15.02 -26.93
CA ALA A 108 -10.30 -14.80 -26.41
C ALA A 108 -10.33 -13.36 -25.93
N THR A 109 -10.88 -13.16 -24.73
CA THR A 109 -11.17 -11.82 -24.22
C THR A 109 -9.89 -11.11 -23.85
N ILE A 110 -9.28 -10.33 -24.73
CA ILE A 110 -8.52 -9.15 -24.33
C ILE A 110 -9.09 -7.94 -25.02
N ASP A 111 -9.22 -6.92 -24.21
CA ASP A 111 -9.77 -5.62 -24.49
C ASP A 111 -8.58 -4.64 -24.48
N GLU A 112 -7.75 -4.61 -25.53
CA GLU A 112 -6.62 -3.67 -25.64
C GLU A 112 -7.09 -2.25 -26.04
N GLY A 113 -8.22 -1.82 -25.47
CA GLY A 113 -8.89 -0.57 -25.82
C GLY A 113 -9.28 -0.51 -27.30
N SER A 114 -9.61 0.69 -27.77
CA SER A 114 -10.22 0.93 -29.10
C SER A 114 -9.28 0.79 -30.32
N ALA A 115 -8.28 -0.09 -30.23
CA ALA A 115 -7.57 -0.54 -31.43
C ALA A 115 -8.58 -1.31 -32.28
N ALA A 116 -8.98 -0.71 -33.41
CA ALA A 116 -9.97 -1.22 -34.37
C ALA A 116 -9.65 -2.61 -35.00
N PHE A 117 -8.67 -3.33 -34.46
CA PHE A 117 -8.15 -4.62 -34.90
C PHE A 117 -8.63 -5.80 -34.03
N TRP A 118 -9.10 -5.56 -32.80
CA TRP A 118 -9.71 -6.58 -31.94
C TRP A 118 -11.17 -6.24 -31.65
N ASP A 119 -12.02 -7.26 -31.72
CA ASP A 119 -13.45 -7.17 -31.38
C ASP A 119 -13.62 -6.68 -29.92
N GLU A 120 -13.82 -5.36 -29.75
CA GLU A 120 -13.72 -4.61 -28.49
C GLU A 120 -14.70 -5.05 -27.37
N GLU A 121 -14.23 -4.93 -26.11
CA GLU A 121 -14.99 -4.98 -24.84
C GLU A 121 -16.00 -6.14 -24.68
N HIS A 122 -15.53 -7.40 -24.63
CA HIS A 122 -16.39 -8.58 -24.47
C HIS A 122 -17.03 -8.76 -23.09
N PHE A 123 -16.67 -7.93 -22.11
CA PHE A 123 -17.29 -7.88 -20.79
C PHE A 123 -18.01 -6.56 -20.58
N ALA A 124 -19.29 -6.67 -20.25
CA ALA A 124 -20.15 -5.53 -19.92
C ALA A 124 -20.36 -5.43 -18.41
N PRO A 125 -20.28 -4.24 -17.80
CA PRO A 125 -20.48 -4.07 -16.38
C PRO A 125 -21.97 -4.19 -16.03
N TYR A 126 -22.26 -4.76 -14.86
CA TYR A 126 -23.60 -4.74 -14.31
C TYR A 126 -23.95 -3.36 -13.74
N PRO A 127 -25.03 -2.70 -14.19
CA PRO A 127 -25.39 -1.37 -13.70
C PRO A 127 -25.67 -1.33 -12.19
N GLU A 128 -26.05 -2.45 -11.57
CA GLU A 128 -26.36 -2.57 -10.15
C GLU A 128 -25.16 -2.31 -9.22
N VAL A 129 -23.93 -2.48 -9.72
CA VAL A 129 -22.69 -2.21 -8.97
C VAL A 129 -22.00 -0.92 -9.42
N VAL A 130 -22.63 -0.17 -10.33
CA VAL A 130 -22.11 1.10 -10.86
C VAL A 130 -22.88 2.25 -10.25
N GLY A 131 -22.20 3.07 -9.47
CA GLY A 131 -22.83 4.23 -8.83
C GLY A 131 -22.78 5.50 -9.66
N GLY A 132 -21.60 6.10 -9.75
CA GLY A 132 -21.38 7.43 -10.31
C GLY A 132 -20.69 7.43 -11.68
N SER A 133 -19.88 8.47 -11.91
CA SER A 133 -19.06 8.64 -13.13
C SER A 133 -17.68 7.96 -13.05
N LYS A 134 -17.39 7.24 -11.96
CA LYS A 134 -16.13 6.50 -11.75
C LYS A 134 -16.40 5.08 -11.26
N ALA A 135 -15.46 4.17 -11.53
CA ALA A 135 -15.52 2.81 -11.00
C ALA A 135 -15.34 2.83 -9.48
N ALA A 136 -15.91 1.84 -8.78
CA ALA A 136 -15.97 1.84 -7.32
C ALA A 136 -14.59 1.58 -6.69
N VAL A 137 -14.23 2.38 -5.68
CA VAL A 137 -13.04 2.17 -4.83
C VAL A 137 -13.37 2.37 -3.35
N SER A 138 -12.76 1.57 -2.47
CA SER A 138 -13.12 1.50 -1.04
C SER A 138 -12.82 2.80 -0.26
N ASN A 139 -11.88 3.61 -0.72
CA ASN A 139 -11.47 4.85 -0.09
C ASN A 139 -12.24 6.09 -0.58
N ASP A 140 -13.19 5.93 -1.51
CA ASP A 140 -14.06 7.02 -1.99
C ASP A 140 -15.52 6.53 -2.10
N PRO A 141 -16.33 6.68 -1.04
CA PRO A 141 -17.74 6.31 -1.05
C PRO A 141 -18.60 7.02 -2.10
N THR A 142 -18.13 8.13 -2.69
CA THR A 142 -18.88 8.83 -3.76
C THR A 142 -18.88 8.04 -5.06
N THR A 143 -18.01 7.04 -5.19
CA THR A 143 -17.92 6.15 -6.35
C THR A 143 -18.89 4.97 -6.27
N TRP A 144 -19.47 4.71 -5.09
CA TRP A 144 -20.29 3.52 -4.83
C TRP A 144 -21.71 3.67 -5.39
N PRO A 145 -22.40 2.57 -5.71
CA PRO A 145 -23.84 2.61 -5.98
C PRO A 145 -24.60 3.14 -4.77
N GLN A 146 -25.80 3.69 -5.01
CA GLN A 146 -26.68 4.19 -3.94
C GLN A 146 -26.95 3.11 -2.88
N SER A 147 -27.02 1.85 -3.31
CA SER A 147 -27.05 0.67 -2.46
C SER A 147 -26.43 -0.50 -3.21
N TRP A 148 -25.56 -1.26 -2.55
CA TRP A 148 -25.05 -2.53 -3.09
C TRP A 148 -26.18 -3.56 -3.22
N PRO A 149 -26.17 -4.40 -4.29
CA PRO A 149 -27.15 -5.46 -4.44
C PRO A 149 -26.97 -6.55 -3.38
N GLN A 150 -28.03 -7.29 -3.07
CA GLN A 150 -27.98 -8.39 -2.09
C GLN A 150 -27.17 -9.60 -2.59
N PHE A 151 -27.11 -9.79 -3.91
CA PHE A 151 -26.40 -10.86 -4.59
C PHE A 151 -25.43 -10.26 -5.60
N VAL A 152 -24.34 -10.97 -5.89
CA VAL A 152 -23.49 -10.66 -7.04
C VAL A 152 -24.39 -10.69 -8.29
N PRO A 153 -24.52 -9.59 -9.05
CA PRO A 153 -25.44 -9.51 -10.18
C PRO A 153 -25.24 -10.66 -11.17
N GLY A 154 -26.35 -11.18 -11.70
CA GLY A 154 -26.32 -12.35 -12.59
C GLY A 154 -26.15 -13.71 -11.89
N THR A 155 -26.05 -13.75 -10.56
CA THR A 155 -25.83 -14.99 -9.80
C THR A 155 -26.74 -15.10 -8.57
N ASN A 156 -26.72 -16.26 -7.91
CA ASN A 156 -27.37 -16.47 -6.61
C ASN A 156 -26.38 -16.34 -5.42
N GLN A 157 -25.16 -15.86 -5.66
CA GLN A 157 -24.14 -15.73 -4.61
C GLN A 157 -24.37 -14.45 -3.80
N PRO A 158 -24.47 -14.51 -2.46
CA PRO A 158 -24.64 -13.31 -1.64
C PRO A 158 -23.46 -12.34 -1.78
N LEU A 159 -23.76 -11.05 -1.96
CA LEU A 159 -22.76 -9.99 -1.88
C LEU A 159 -22.72 -9.46 -0.45
N ILE A 160 -21.68 -9.80 0.30
CA ILE A 160 -21.53 -9.40 1.70
C ILE A 160 -20.95 -8.00 1.77
N VAL A 161 -21.69 -7.07 2.38
CA VAL A 161 -21.24 -5.68 2.61
C VAL A 161 -20.82 -5.54 4.07
N GLY A 162 -19.58 -5.09 4.28
CA GLY A 162 -18.99 -4.89 5.60
C GLY A 162 -19.55 -3.67 6.35
N PRO A 163 -19.11 -3.48 7.62
CA PRO A 163 -19.54 -2.34 8.44
C PRO A 163 -19.15 -0.98 7.86
N GLU A 164 -18.13 -0.93 7.00
CA GLU A 164 -17.70 0.26 6.27
C GLU A 164 -18.62 0.60 5.08
N GLY A 165 -19.60 -0.25 4.76
CA GLY A 165 -20.48 -0.08 3.60
C GLY A 165 -19.85 -0.54 2.28
N TRP A 166 -18.72 -1.24 2.34
CA TRP A 166 -17.97 -1.77 1.19
C TRP A 166 -18.10 -3.30 1.09
N PRO A 167 -18.21 -3.88 -0.12
CA PRO A 167 -18.24 -5.33 -0.30
C PRO A 167 -16.84 -5.94 -0.27
N GLY A 168 -16.12 -5.81 0.85
CA GLY A 168 -14.77 -6.34 1.02
C GLY A 168 -14.72 -7.87 1.09
N ILE A 169 -13.55 -8.46 0.93
CA ILE A 169 -13.35 -9.92 1.04
C ILE A 169 -12.92 -10.37 2.44
N GLY A 170 -12.74 -9.44 3.36
CA GLY A 170 -12.42 -9.72 4.75
C GLY A 170 -13.57 -10.38 5.50
N LYS A 171 -13.32 -10.70 6.77
CA LYS A 171 -14.31 -11.36 7.63
C LYS A 171 -15.57 -10.48 7.72
N ASN A 172 -16.72 -11.06 7.37
CA ASN A 172 -18.01 -10.36 7.33
C ASN A 172 -18.04 -9.17 6.36
N GLY A 173 -17.28 -9.21 5.26
CA GLY A 173 -17.27 -8.14 4.26
C GLY A 173 -16.34 -6.98 4.58
N SER A 174 -15.48 -7.09 5.60
CA SER A 174 -14.55 -6.02 5.98
C SER A 174 -13.53 -5.75 4.87
N ILE A 175 -13.06 -4.50 4.80
CA ILE A 175 -11.91 -4.12 3.98
C ILE A 175 -10.64 -4.80 4.53
N ILE A 176 -9.74 -5.23 3.64
CA ILE A 176 -8.45 -5.86 3.95
C ILE A 176 -7.25 -5.09 3.39
N ALA A 177 -7.47 -4.19 2.42
CA ALA A 177 -6.44 -3.37 1.81
C ALA A 177 -6.74 -1.87 1.96
N ASP A 178 -5.70 -1.03 1.97
CA ASP A 178 -5.85 0.42 2.16
C ASP A 178 -6.61 1.08 0.99
N GLN A 179 -6.57 0.45 -0.19
CA GLN A 179 -7.46 0.72 -1.31
C GLN A 179 -7.87 -0.60 -1.96
N GLU A 180 -9.16 -0.76 -2.18
CA GLU A 180 -9.75 -1.87 -2.92
C GLU A 180 -10.60 -1.34 -4.08
N THR A 181 -10.73 -2.13 -5.14
CA THR A 181 -11.82 -1.97 -6.12
C THR A 181 -12.68 -3.22 -6.17
N TYR A 182 -13.94 -3.04 -6.58
CA TYR A 182 -14.89 -4.11 -6.82
C TYR A 182 -15.72 -3.77 -8.06
N SER A 183 -15.75 -4.71 -9.01
CA SER A 183 -16.60 -4.67 -10.20
C SER A 183 -17.20 -6.04 -10.45
N ALA A 184 -18.39 -6.07 -11.04
CA ALA A 184 -19.02 -7.28 -11.54
C ALA A 184 -19.46 -7.03 -12.98
N MET A 185 -19.18 -7.99 -13.86
CA MET A 185 -19.43 -7.90 -15.29
C MET A 185 -19.89 -9.25 -15.85
N TYR A 186 -20.40 -9.23 -17.07
CA TYR A 186 -20.83 -10.41 -17.80
C TYR A 186 -20.34 -10.38 -19.23
N SER A 187 -20.04 -11.55 -19.75
CA SER A 187 -19.74 -11.76 -21.16
C SER A 187 -20.92 -11.34 -22.04
N TRP A 188 -20.65 -10.66 -23.14
CA TRP A 188 -21.66 -10.32 -24.14
C TRP A 188 -21.02 -10.31 -25.55
N ARG A 189 -21.80 -9.89 -26.55
CA ARG A 189 -21.39 -9.93 -27.96
C ARG A 189 -20.23 -8.98 -28.35
N GLY A 190 -19.78 -8.11 -27.44
CA GLY A 190 -18.82 -7.02 -27.71
C GLY A 190 -19.43 -5.77 -28.36
N THR A 191 -18.65 -4.70 -28.45
CA THR A 191 -19.07 -3.37 -28.96
C THR A 191 -19.04 -3.23 -30.48
N ASP A 192 -18.40 -4.17 -31.16
CA ASP A 192 -18.09 -4.07 -32.57
C ASP A 192 -19.35 -4.10 -33.48
N VAL A 193 -19.55 -3.05 -34.26
CA VAL A 193 -20.79 -2.81 -34.99
C VAL A 193 -20.73 -3.43 -36.37
N GLY A 194 -21.50 -4.49 -36.62
CA GLY A 194 -21.72 -5.03 -37.98
C GLY A 194 -21.43 -6.52 -38.17
N ASN A 195 -20.85 -7.19 -37.17
CA ASN A 195 -20.67 -8.64 -37.17
C ASN A 195 -21.77 -9.31 -36.31
N THR A 196 -22.83 -9.80 -36.96
CA THR A 196 -23.95 -10.48 -36.28
C THR A 196 -23.63 -11.92 -35.88
N ASP A 197 -22.46 -12.43 -36.26
CA ASP A 197 -22.11 -13.84 -36.23
C ASP A 197 -21.19 -14.13 -35.03
N ARG A 198 -21.66 -13.82 -33.82
CA ARG A 198 -20.85 -13.93 -32.60
C ARG A 198 -21.44 -14.91 -31.60
N ARG A 199 -20.58 -15.84 -31.16
CA ARG A 199 -20.81 -16.77 -30.06
C ARG A 199 -19.84 -16.44 -28.93
N TRP A 200 -20.36 -16.25 -27.72
CA TRP A 200 -19.57 -15.94 -26.52
C TRP A 200 -19.91 -16.92 -25.40
N LEU A 201 -19.00 -17.09 -24.44
CA LEU A 201 -19.21 -17.98 -23.29
C LEU A 201 -20.15 -17.31 -22.30
N LEU A 202 -21.15 -18.01 -21.73
CA LEU A 202 -22.03 -17.43 -20.70
C LEU A 202 -21.30 -17.36 -19.34
N THR A 203 -20.53 -16.29 -19.16
CA THR A 203 -19.74 -16.08 -17.95
C THR A 203 -20.11 -14.80 -17.22
N ASN A 204 -19.99 -14.88 -15.89
CA ASN A 204 -19.96 -13.74 -14.99
C ASN A 204 -18.54 -13.62 -14.44
N MET A 205 -18.07 -12.39 -14.25
CA MET A 205 -16.76 -12.13 -13.66
C MET A 205 -16.86 -11.05 -12.59
N GLU A 206 -16.27 -11.33 -11.43
CA GLU A 206 -15.99 -10.31 -10.41
C GLU A 206 -14.51 -9.93 -10.51
N MET A 207 -14.23 -8.63 -10.62
CA MET A 207 -12.87 -8.09 -10.54
C MET A 207 -12.68 -7.36 -9.23
N ARG A 208 -11.52 -7.60 -8.62
CA ARG A 208 -11.04 -6.88 -7.44
C ARG A 208 -9.59 -6.52 -7.61
N GLY A 209 -9.22 -5.35 -7.10
CA GLY A 209 -7.84 -4.90 -6.99
C GLY A 209 -7.55 -4.53 -5.55
N PHE A 210 -6.33 -4.80 -5.07
CA PHE A 210 -5.91 -4.55 -3.70
C PHE A 210 -4.55 -3.86 -3.69
N ALA A 211 -4.46 -2.74 -2.98
CA ALA A 211 -3.21 -2.02 -2.74
C ALA A 211 -3.06 -1.70 -1.25
N TRP A 212 -1.84 -1.82 -0.75
CA TRP A 212 -1.48 -1.48 0.62
C TRP A 212 -0.43 -0.36 0.63
N THR A 213 -0.54 0.51 1.61
CA THR A 213 0.50 1.46 1.98
C THR A 213 1.49 0.76 2.92
N GLY A 214 2.79 1.01 2.72
CA GLY A 214 3.85 0.39 3.52
C GLY A 214 4.99 -0.14 2.65
N GLU A 215 6.20 -0.07 3.19
CA GLU A 215 7.44 -0.30 2.44
C GLU A 215 7.50 -1.67 1.74
N LEU A 216 6.93 -2.71 2.35
CA LEU A 216 6.91 -4.07 1.79
C LEU A 216 5.92 -4.24 0.62
N TYR A 217 4.90 -3.39 0.52
CA TYR A 217 3.72 -3.61 -0.32
C TYR A 217 3.47 -2.48 -1.33
N GLN A 218 4.27 -1.42 -1.26
CA GLN A 218 4.07 -0.22 -2.08
C GLN A 218 4.46 -0.39 -3.56
N ASP A 219 5.17 -1.46 -3.93
CA ASP A 219 5.73 -1.65 -5.27
C ASP A 219 4.97 -2.70 -6.12
N PHE A 220 3.75 -3.07 -5.72
CA PHE A 220 2.86 -3.92 -6.51
C PHE A 220 1.38 -3.64 -6.24
N ILE A 221 0.51 -4.10 -7.14
CA ILE A 221 -0.95 -4.16 -6.97
C ILE A 221 -1.39 -5.60 -7.22
N VAL A 222 -2.25 -6.13 -6.35
CA VAL A 222 -2.83 -7.48 -6.52
C VAL A 222 -4.18 -7.37 -7.21
N TRP A 223 -4.41 -8.21 -8.21
CA TRP A 223 -5.67 -8.31 -8.95
C TRP A 223 -6.26 -9.71 -8.80
N MET A 224 -7.57 -9.77 -8.65
CA MET A 224 -8.33 -11.00 -8.47
C MET A 224 -9.55 -10.98 -9.37
N PHE A 225 -9.70 -12.05 -10.14
CA PHE A 225 -10.82 -12.26 -11.05
C PHE A 225 -11.49 -13.57 -10.72
N VAL A 226 -12.76 -13.52 -10.31
CA VAL A 226 -13.57 -14.72 -10.05
C VAL A 226 -14.48 -14.96 -11.25
N ILE A 227 -14.26 -16.06 -11.94
CA ILE A 227 -14.94 -16.41 -13.19
C ILE A 227 -15.99 -17.46 -12.88
N ARG A 228 -17.23 -17.23 -13.32
CA ARG A 228 -18.41 -18.04 -13.03
C ARG A 228 -19.12 -18.45 -14.30
N ASN A 229 -19.53 -19.72 -14.39
CA ASN A 229 -20.49 -20.14 -15.42
C ASN A 229 -21.91 -19.75 -14.98
N VAL A 230 -22.58 -18.90 -15.76
CA VAL A 230 -23.98 -18.49 -15.53
C VAL A 230 -24.96 -19.09 -16.53
N GLY A 231 -24.46 -19.96 -17.41
CA GLY A 231 -25.25 -20.78 -18.31
C GLY A 231 -26.00 -21.91 -17.61
N THR A 232 -26.66 -22.74 -18.42
CA THR A 232 -27.40 -23.92 -17.97
C THR A 232 -26.68 -25.23 -18.26
N GLU A 233 -25.58 -25.19 -19.00
CA GLU A 233 -24.73 -26.35 -19.34
C GLU A 233 -23.27 -26.06 -18.97
N PRO A 234 -22.42 -27.10 -18.81
CA PRO A 234 -21.00 -26.92 -18.52
C PRO A 234 -20.26 -26.20 -19.65
N ILE A 235 -19.30 -25.33 -19.29
CA ILE A 235 -18.29 -24.83 -20.23
C ILE A 235 -17.11 -25.79 -20.14
N VAL A 236 -16.82 -26.52 -21.22
CA VAL A 236 -15.83 -27.61 -21.27
C VAL A 236 -14.54 -27.12 -21.92
N ASP A 237 -13.39 -27.60 -21.41
CA ASP A 237 -12.04 -27.25 -21.88
C ASP A 237 -11.78 -25.73 -21.95
N MET A 238 -12.36 -25.00 -21.01
CA MET A 238 -12.10 -23.58 -20.81
C MET A 238 -10.65 -23.37 -20.37
N ARG A 239 -10.05 -22.28 -20.83
CA ARG A 239 -8.79 -21.74 -20.31
C ARG A 239 -8.97 -20.29 -19.91
N ALA A 240 -8.19 -19.92 -18.91
CA ALA A 240 -7.99 -18.53 -18.51
C ALA A 240 -6.51 -18.18 -18.56
N GLY A 241 -6.19 -16.94 -18.91
CA GLY A 241 -4.83 -16.46 -18.97
C GLY A 241 -4.68 -15.02 -18.48
N ILE A 242 -3.44 -14.62 -18.25
CA ILE A 242 -3.07 -13.25 -17.92
C ILE A 242 -2.38 -12.67 -19.15
N HIS A 243 -2.91 -11.56 -19.64
CA HIS A 243 -2.29 -10.75 -20.69
C HIS A 243 -1.45 -9.67 -20.04
N SER A 244 -0.20 -9.56 -20.44
CA SER A 244 0.73 -8.59 -19.91
C SER A 244 1.42 -7.86 -21.05
N ASP A 245 0.94 -6.65 -21.34
CA ASP A 245 1.55 -5.70 -22.26
C ASP A 245 2.17 -4.56 -21.45
N PHE A 246 3.44 -4.76 -21.07
CA PHE A 246 4.28 -3.70 -20.55
C PHE A 246 5.21 -3.28 -21.67
N GLY A 247 5.08 -2.05 -22.14
CA GLY A 247 5.92 -1.55 -23.22
C GLY A 247 7.25 -0.96 -22.76
N TYR A 248 7.70 -1.26 -21.53
CA TYR A 248 8.92 -0.84 -20.78
C TYR A 248 9.54 0.57 -21.03
N LEU A 249 8.84 1.46 -21.73
CA LEU A 249 9.24 2.78 -22.22
C LEU A 249 8.39 3.87 -21.56
N PRO A 250 8.96 5.04 -21.21
CA PRO A 250 8.20 6.13 -20.64
C PRO A 250 7.49 7.05 -21.68
N ILE A 251 7.70 6.85 -22.99
CA ILE A 251 6.95 7.45 -24.11
C ILE A 251 6.78 6.37 -25.20
N PHE A 252 5.55 6.01 -25.57
CA PHE A 252 5.34 5.12 -26.72
C PHE A 252 5.58 5.93 -28.01
N MET A 253 6.80 5.88 -28.53
CA MET A 253 7.10 6.47 -29.84
C MET A 253 6.38 5.67 -30.95
N PRO A 254 5.90 6.33 -32.02
CA PRO A 254 5.40 5.60 -33.18
C PRO A 254 6.50 4.65 -33.69
N PRO A 255 6.14 3.46 -34.21
CA PRO A 255 7.09 2.43 -34.63
C PRO A 255 8.11 3.05 -35.59
N ASN A 256 9.33 3.21 -35.11
CA ASN A 256 10.42 3.77 -35.88
C ASN A 256 11.35 2.59 -36.31
N PRO A 257 12.14 2.70 -37.39
CA PRO A 257 12.98 1.60 -37.89
C PRO A 257 14.07 1.13 -36.92
N TRP A 258 14.25 1.85 -35.82
CA TRP A 258 15.16 1.63 -34.70
C TRP A 258 14.39 1.37 -33.40
N GLY A 259 13.12 0.92 -33.50
CA GLY A 259 12.26 0.66 -32.34
C GLY A 259 13.00 -0.15 -31.27
N ASP A 260 12.66 0.13 -30.01
CA ASP A 260 13.42 -0.38 -28.88
C ASP A 260 13.25 -1.88 -28.70
N ASP A 261 14.29 -2.48 -28.15
CA ASP A 261 14.46 -3.89 -27.90
C ASP A 261 13.96 -4.15 -26.46
N ASP A 262 12.70 -4.55 -26.29
CA ASP A 262 12.18 -4.94 -24.97
C ASP A 262 12.59 -6.36 -24.63
N ARG A 263 13.21 -6.54 -23.46
CA ARG A 263 13.56 -7.88 -22.98
C ARG A 263 12.40 -8.49 -22.24
N HIS A 264 12.02 -9.69 -22.65
CA HIS A 264 11.05 -10.52 -21.95
C HIS A 264 11.73 -11.70 -21.30
N TYR A 265 11.23 -12.09 -20.14
CA TYR A 265 11.72 -13.20 -19.36
C TYR A 265 10.57 -13.91 -18.67
N TYR A 266 10.77 -15.20 -18.41
CA TYR A 266 9.89 -15.99 -17.58
C TYR A 266 10.67 -16.73 -16.50
N ASP A 267 10.20 -16.65 -15.26
CA ASP A 267 10.68 -17.50 -14.16
C ASP A 267 9.58 -18.53 -13.83
N PRO A 268 9.74 -19.81 -14.22
CA PRO A 268 8.74 -20.85 -13.96
C PRO A 268 8.61 -21.23 -12.48
N ALA A 269 9.66 -21.00 -11.66
CA ALA A 269 9.61 -21.31 -10.23
C ALA A 269 8.75 -20.29 -9.46
N LEU A 270 8.78 -19.03 -9.89
CA LEU A 270 7.94 -17.95 -9.36
C LEU A 270 6.62 -17.77 -10.11
N GLN A 271 6.49 -18.34 -11.32
CA GLN A 271 5.39 -18.09 -12.27
C GLN A 271 5.29 -16.62 -12.65
N PHE A 272 6.43 -16.04 -13.04
CA PHE A 272 6.62 -14.61 -13.17
C PHE A 272 7.11 -14.25 -14.56
N ALA A 273 6.27 -13.56 -15.32
CA ALA A 273 6.62 -12.95 -16.61
C ALA A 273 7.07 -11.50 -16.36
N TYR A 274 8.22 -11.12 -16.87
CA TYR A 274 8.80 -9.80 -16.59
C TYR A 274 9.73 -9.32 -17.67
N GLY A 275 10.12 -8.05 -17.58
CA GLY A 275 11.02 -7.43 -18.53
C GLY A 275 11.54 -6.08 -18.10
N SER A 276 12.31 -5.49 -19.01
CA SER A 276 12.84 -4.14 -18.97
C SER A 276 13.42 -3.80 -20.33
N ASP A 277 13.50 -2.50 -20.61
CA ASP A 277 14.31 -1.88 -21.66
C ASP A 277 15.70 -2.55 -21.81
N ASP A 278 16.14 -2.92 -23.03
CA ASP A 278 17.40 -3.67 -23.25
C ASP A 278 18.64 -2.82 -22.99
N ASP A 279 18.67 -1.59 -23.52
CA ASP A 279 19.84 -0.72 -23.53
C ASP A 279 19.88 0.31 -22.38
N PHE A 280 18.79 0.42 -21.63
CA PHE A 280 18.58 1.35 -20.51
C PHE A 280 18.71 2.82 -20.91
N TYR A 281 18.31 3.20 -22.12
CA TYR A 281 18.49 4.55 -22.64
C TYR A 281 17.24 5.11 -23.30
N GLU A 282 16.47 5.88 -22.52
CA GLU A 282 15.17 6.39 -22.97
C GLU A 282 15.02 7.91 -22.92
N PRO A 283 14.28 8.56 -23.84
CA PRO A 283 13.90 9.96 -23.70
C PRO A 283 13.08 10.19 -22.41
N ASN A 284 13.49 11.18 -21.60
CA ASN A 284 12.70 11.53 -20.42
C ASN A 284 11.50 12.41 -20.84
N PRO A 285 10.25 12.09 -20.43
CA PRO A 285 9.06 12.89 -20.73
C PRO A 285 9.14 14.35 -20.23
N THR A 286 9.97 14.61 -19.22
CA THR A 286 10.21 15.94 -18.65
C THR A 286 11.43 16.65 -19.23
N GLY A 287 12.11 16.02 -20.21
CA GLY A 287 13.29 16.53 -20.89
C GLY A 287 14.60 15.86 -20.45
N GLY A 288 15.49 15.59 -21.41
CA GLY A 288 16.73 14.85 -21.19
C GLY A 288 16.57 13.36 -21.51
N THR A 289 17.39 12.52 -20.88
CA THR A 289 17.42 11.07 -21.08
C THR A 289 17.39 10.36 -19.73
N LEU A 290 16.87 9.15 -19.72
CA LEU A 290 16.88 8.21 -18.61
C LEU A 290 17.99 7.18 -18.89
N GLY A 291 18.66 6.76 -17.82
CA GLY A 291 19.71 5.76 -17.85
C GLY A 291 19.37 4.55 -16.98
N GLU A 292 20.32 3.61 -16.90
CA GLU A 292 20.28 2.48 -15.97
C GLU A 292 19.98 2.95 -14.53
N GLY A 293 19.04 2.25 -13.87
CA GLY A 293 18.56 2.60 -12.52
C GLY A 293 17.56 3.77 -12.47
N GLN A 294 17.23 4.39 -13.61
CA GLN A 294 16.13 5.36 -13.74
C GLN A 294 14.93 4.79 -14.49
N ILE A 295 15.10 3.67 -15.21
CA ILE A 295 14.07 2.89 -15.86
C ILE A 295 13.75 1.68 -14.97
N ALA A 296 12.46 1.40 -14.78
CA ALA A 296 12.00 0.33 -13.90
C ALA A 296 11.94 -1.00 -14.65
N TRP A 297 12.22 -2.07 -13.92
CA TRP A 297 11.79 -3.40 -14.28
C TRP A 297 10.33 -3.59 -13.86
N SER A 298 9.55 -4.28 -14.67
CA SER A 298 8.15 -4.58 -14.37
C SER A 298 7.77 -5.98 -14.83
N GLY A 299 6.60 -6.45 -14.38
CA GLY A 299 6.09 -7.75 -14.79
C GLY A 299 4.84 -8.16 -14.02
N THR A 300 4.36 -9.35 -14.35
CA THR A 300 3.18 -9.96 -13.77
C THR A 300 3.50 -11.33 -13.17
N VAL A 301 3.22 -11.50 -11.87
CA VAL A 301 3.37 -12.78 -11.16
C VAL A 301 2.00 -13.43 -10.95
N ALA A 302 1.84 -14.66 -11.43
CA ALA A 302 0.66 -15.46 -11.18
C ALA A 302 0.69 -16.04 -9.76
N LEU A 303 -0.19 -15.54 -8.89
CA LEU A 303 -0.34 -16.01 -7.52
C LEU A 303 -1.24 -17.26 -7.45
N ARG A 304 -2.19 -17.36 -8.38
CA ARG A 304 -3.09 -18.49 -8.57
C ARG A 304 -3.73 -18.46 -9.94
N MET A 305 -3.68 -19.56 -10.67
CA MET A 305 -4.46 -19.75 -11.90
C MET A 305 -5.77 -20.53 -11.63
N PRO A 306 -6.79 -20.38 -12.49
CA PRO A 306 -7.90 -21.33 -12.60
C PRO A 306 -7.45 -22.74 -13.02
N GLY A 307 -8.36 -23.70 -12.92
CA GLY A 307 -8.14 -25.08 -13.36
C GLY A 307 -7.58 -26.01 -12.28
N PRO A 308 -7.20 -27.25 -12.59
CA PRO A 308 -6.85 -28.25 -11.58
C PRO A 308 -5.53 -27.97 -10.85
N THR A 309 -4.47 -27.54 -11.54
CA THR A 309 -3.13 -27.35 -10.94
C THR A 309 -3.01 -26.07 -10.12
N LYS A 310 -3.86 -25.08 -10.41
CA LYS A 310 -3.79 -23.73 -9.84
C LYS A 310 -2.51 -22.96 -10.18
N LYS A 311 -1.83 -23.40 -11.23
CA LYS A 311 -0.53 -22.89 -11.67
C LYS A 311 -0.58 -22.48 -13.13
N VAL A 312 0.40 -21.69 -13.54
CA VAL A 312 0.69 -21.42 -14.95
C VAL A 312 1.15 -22.73 -15.58
N GLN A 313 0.63 -23.01 -16.77
CA GLN A 313 0.92 -24.24 -17.51
C GLN A 313 1.41 -23.95 -18.92
N THR A 314 1.05 -22.79 -19.45
CA THR A 314 1.54 -22.29 -20.73
C THR A 314 2.06 -20.89 -20.50
N TYR A 315 3.17 -20.57 -21.15
CA TYR A 315 3.70 -19.23 -21.24
C TYR A 315 4.11 -19.00 -22.69
N ASP A 316 3.76 -17.82 -23.18
CA ASP A 316 4.13 -17.37 -24.51
C ASP A 316 4.52 -15.90 -24.44
N ALA A 317 5.55 -15.52 -25.18
CA ALA A 317 5.81 -14.13 -25.48
C ALA A 317 6.03 -13.94 -26.98
N PHE A 318 5.35 -12.95 -27.54
CA PHE A 318 5.23 -12.82 -28.98
C PHE A 318 5.16 -11.36 -29.43
N HIS A 319 5.58 -11.11 -30.67
CA HIS A 319 5.52 -9.80 -31.28
C HIS A 319 4.12 -9.57 -31.91
N PHE A 320 3.40 -8.58 -31.40
CA PHE A 320 2.03 -8.24 -31.83
C PHE A 320 1.88 -8.02 -33.35
N TRP A 321 2.78 -7.28 -34.01
CA TRP A 321 2.61 -6.85 -35.42
C TRP A 321 3.02 -7.87 -36.49
N MET A 322 3.47 -9.07 -36.10
CA MET A 322 4.05 -10.02 -37.05
C MET A 322 3.06 -10.68 -38.02
N GLU A 323 1.75 -10.47 -37.88
CA GLU A 323 0.78 -10.85 -38.92
C GLU A 323 0.92 -10.03 -40.22
N ALA A 324 1.61 -8.88 -40.21
CA ALA A 324 1.72 -8.03 -41.39
C ALA A 324 2.91 -8.35 -42.32
N THR A 325 3.93 -9.10 -41.88
CA THR A 325 5.21 -9.18 -42.63
C THR A 325 5.90 -10.55 -42.74
N THR A 326 5.42 -11.64 -42.12
CA THR A 326 5.97 -12.99 -42.39
C THR A 326 4.92 -14.08 -42.62
N PRO A 327 5.23 -15.18 -43.35
CA PRO A 327 4.30 -16.29 -43.59
C PRO A 327 3.98 -17.20 -42.37
N ARG A 328 4.41 -16.84 -41.16
CA ARG A 328 4.41 -17.72 -39.96
C ARG A 328 3.74 -17.08 -38.72
N GLY A 329 2.80 -16.14 -38.89
CA GLY A 329 2.29 -15.26 -37.80
C GLY A 329 1.42 -15.90 -36.70
N ASN A 330 1.57 -15.38 -35.47
CA ASN A 330 0.91 -15.82 -34.23
C ASN A 330 -0.05 -14.78 -33.59
N GLY A 331 -0.40 -13.66 -34.26
CA GLY A 331 -0.69 -12.42 -33.50
C GLY A 331 -2.13 -11.93 -33.28
N ALA A 332 -2.97 -11.78 -34.32
CA ALA A 332 -4.11 -10.85 -34.29
C ALA A 332 -5.50 -11.49 -34.51
N SER A 333 -5.59 -12.72 -35.03
CA SER A 333 -6.88 -13.40 -35.11
C SER A 333 -7.15 -14.28 -33.89
N LYS A 334 -8.41 -14.30 -33.42
CA LYS A 334 -8.85 -14.99 -32.18
C LYS A 334 -8.40 -16.45 -32.07
N GLU A 335 -8.47 -17.17 -33.19
CA GLU A 335 -8.11 -18.59 -33.23
C GLU A 335 -6.61 -18.80 -33.06
N LEU A 336 -5.79 -17.90 -33.63
CA LEU A 336 -4.34 -17.95 -33.51
C LEU A 336 -3.91 -17.54 -32.11
N TYR A 337 -4.54 -16.51 -31.54
CA TYR A 337 -4.25 -16.09 -30.18
C TYR A 337 -4.57 -17.17 -29.15
N PHE A 338 -5.75 -17.80 -29.25
CA PHE A 338 -6.09 -18.88 -28.34
C PHE A 338 -5.13 -20.06 -28.53
N ARG A 339 -4.89 -20.50 -29.76
CA ARG A 339 -4.07 -21.68 -30.06
C ARG A 339 -2.59 -21.47 -29.71
N TYR A 340 -1.96 -20.44 -30.27
CA TYR A 340 -0.51 -20.26 -30.17
C TYR A 340 -0.11 -19.55 -28.89
N ASN A 341 -0.93 -18.62 -28.37
CA ASN A 341 -0.49 -17.81 -27.25
C ASN A 341 -1.07 -18.31 -25.91
N LEU A 342 -2.38 -18.59 -25.87
CA LEU A 342 -3.02 -19.08 -24.63
C LEU A 342 -2.78 -20.59 -24.40
N GLU A 343 -2.89 -21.43 -25.44
CA GLU A 343 -2.62 -22.87 -25.33
C GLU A 343 -1.15 -23.25 -25.55
N ASN A 344 -0.33 -22.35 -26.11
CA ASN A 344 1.01 -22.65 -26.61
C ASN A 344 1.05 -23.93 -27.47
N LEU A 345 0.04 -24.12 -28.32
CA LEU A 345 -0.16 -25.35 -29.07
C LEU A 345 0.43 -25.25 -30.48
N GLY A 346 1.55 -25.94 -30.69
CA GLY A 346 2.19 -26.00 -32.00
C GLY A 346 2.84 -24.68 -32.40
N ASP A 347 3.16 -23.85 -31.41
CA ASP A 347 3.97 -22.66 -31.60
C ASP A 347 5.35 -23.09 -32.12
N PRO A 348 5.80 -22.57 -33.28
CA PRO A 348 7.13 -22.84 -33.77
C PRO A 348 8.25 -22.25 -32.91
N GLN A 349 7.94 -21.28 -32.04
CA GLN A 349 8.90 -20.55 -31.22
C GLN A 349 9.20 -21.26 -29.89
N ASP A 350 8.27 -22.06 -29.36
CA ASP A 350 8.55 -23.08 -28.34
C ASP A 350 9.46 -24.19 -28.92
N SER A 351 10.75 -23.89 -28.96
CA SER A 351 11.74 -24.70 -29.69
C SER A 351 11.98 -26.05 -29.01
N ASN A 352 11.81 -26.09 -27.69
CA ASN A 352 12.05 -27.24 -26.83
C ASN A 352 10.78 -28.09 -26.58
N LYS A 353 9.60 -27.54 -26.89
CA LYS A 353 8.26 -28.16 -26.81
C LYS A 353 7.80 -28.52 -25.41
N ASP A 354 8.16 -27.73 -24.42
CA ASP A 354 7.72 -27.91 -23.04
C ASP A 354 6.47 -27.09 -22.67
N GLY A 355 5.95 -26.29 -23.61
CA GLY A 355 4.78 -25.43 -23.44
C GLY A 355 5.10 -24.06 -22.84
N ILE A 356 6.39 -23.73 -22.67
CA ILE A 356 6.91 -22.45 -22.22
C ILE A 356 7.80 -21.89 -23.35
N ASP A 357 7.32 -20.88 -24.08
CA ASP A 357 8.14 -20.18 -25.06
C ASP A 357 8.98 -19.11 -24.35
N ASP A 358 10.12 -19.53 -23.79
CA ASP A 358 11.08 -18.68 -23.07
C ASP A 358 12.51 -18.71 -23.64
N ASP A 359 12.68 -19.18 -24.88
CA ASP A 359 13.97 -19.30 -25.56
C ASP A 359 13.99 -18.60 -26.94
N PHE A 360 13.89 -17.27 -26.97
CA PHE A 360 13.66 -16.49 -28.20
C PHE A 360 14.76 -16.61 -29.28
N ASN A 361 15.91 -17.18 -28.94
CA ASN A 361 17.00 -17.47 -29.87
C ASN A 361 16.93 -18.90 -30.48
N GLU A 362 15.88 -19.66 -30.16
CA GLU A 362 15.60 -21.05 -30.59
C GLU A 362 16.74 -22.05 -30.27
N ASN A 363 17.49 -21.82 -29.19
CA ASN A 363 18.63 -22.66 -28.80
C ASN A 363 18.29 -23.77 -27.79
N GLY A 364 17.06 -23.79 -27.25
CA GLY A 364 16.56 -24.75 -26.28
C GLY A 364 16.99 -24.49 -24.83
N ILE A 365 17.49 -23.29 -24.51
CA ILE A 365 17.88 -22.85 -23.16
C ILE A 365 17.03 -21.63 -22.78
N PRO A 366 16.33 -21.66 -21.64
CA PRO A 366 15.56 -20.51 -21.17
C PRO A 366 16.39 -19.23 -21.04
N ASP A 367 15.84 -18.11 -21.49
CA ASP A 367 16.51 -16.82 -21.54
C ASP A 367 16.82 -16.26 -20.14
N ASP A 368 16.12 -16.73 -19.10
CA ASP A 368 16.41 -16.40 -17.71
C ASP A 368 17.74 -17.01 -17.21
N GLN A 369 18.23 -18.07 -17.86
CA GLN A 369 19.46 -18.80 -17.52
C GLN A 369 20.68 -18.36 -18.33
N GLU A 370 20.52 -17.89 -19.57
CA GLU A 370 21.63 -17.47 -20.46
C GLU A 370 21.71 -15.96 -20.71
N GLY A 371 20.80 -15.17 -20.13
CA GLY A 371 20.50 -13.78 -20.50
C GLY A 371 21.66 -12.79 -20.77
N GLY A 372 21.35 -11.74 -21.54
CA GLY A 372 22.28 -10.68 -21.97
C GLY A 372 21.62 -9.63 -22.89
N LEU A 373 22.43 -8.86 -23.63
CA LEU A 373 21.96 -7.98 -24.73
C LEU A 373 21.54 -8.84 -25.94
N GLY A 374 20.41 -8.53 -26.59
CA GLY A 374 19.95 -9.27 -27.78
C GLY A 374 18.83 -10.32 -27.56
N TYR A 375 18.23 -10.38 -26.37
CA TYR A 375 17.16 -11.33 -26.01
C TYR A 375 15.80 -10.61 -25.99
N TYR A 376 15.27 -10.37 -27.18
CA TYR A 376 14.00 -9.68 -27.42
C TYR A 376 13.31 -10.30 -28.63
N LEU A 377 12.00 -10.08 -28.76
CA LEU A 377 11.13 -10.75 -29.74
C LEU A 377 11.42 -10.37 -31.21
N GLY A 378 12.27 -9.36 -31.42
CA GLY A 378 12.76 -8.85 -32.68
C GLY A 378 12.95 -7.33 -32.63
N ILE A 379 13.78 -6.76 -33.52
CA ILE A 379 14.04 -5.31 -33.51
C ILE A 379 12.73 -4.56 -33.75
N GLY A 380 12.40 -3.62 -32.86
CA GLY A 380 11.15 -2.86 -32.89
C GLY A 380 9.91 -3.73 -32.67
N ALA A 381 10.06 -4.81 -31.90
CA ALA A 381 8.93 -5.65 -31.51
C ALA A 381 8.07 -4.98 -30.46
N ASP A 382 6.76 -5.00 -30.69
CA ASP A 382 5.74 -4.75 -29.68
C ASP A 382 5.48 -6.07 -28.92
N GLY A 383 6.16 -6.21 -27.79
CA GLY A 383 6.33 -7.48 -27.11
C GLY A 383 5.27 -7.76 -26.04
N LEU A 384 4.53 -8.85 -26.22
CA LEU A 384 3.45 -9.25 -25.34
C LEU A 384 3.81 -10.53 -24.59
N GLN A 385 3.30 -10.69 -23.36
CA GLN A 385 3.47 -11.90 -22.57
C GLN A 385 2.11 -12.45 -22.12
N VAL A 386 1.91 -13.77 -22.26
CA VAL A 386 0.69 -14.47 -21.86
C VAL A 386 1.02 -15.62 -20.93
N LEU A 387 0.36 -15.67 -19.78
CA LEU A 387 0.43 -16.80 -18.85
C LEU A 387 -0.90 -17.55 -18.86
N GLY A 388 -0.94 -18.79 -19.35
CA GLY A 388 -2.15 -19.59 -19.45
C GLY A 388 -2.29 -20.67 -18.37
N SER A 389 -3.54 -21.04 -18.09
CA SER A 389 -3.91 -22.14 -17.18
C SER A 389 -4.03 -23.48 -17.93
N ASP A 390 -4.08 -24.56 -17.16
CA ASP A 390 -4.63 -25.85 -17.63
C ASP A 390 -6.05 -25.69 -18.18
N PRO A 391 -6.48 -26.54 -19.13
CA PRO A 391 -7.89 -26.63 -19.49
C PRO A 391 -8.72 -27.11 -18.29
N PHE A 392 -9.91 -26.54 -18.13
CA PHE A 392 -10.83 -26.89 -17.05
C PHE A 392 -12.29 -26.78 -17.48
N THR A 393 -13.17 -27.41 -16.69
CA THR A 393 -14.63 -27.33 -16.89
C THR A 393 -15.25 -26.56 -15.74
N LEU A 394 -16.17 -25.63 -16.05
CA LEU A 394 -17.05 -25.01 -15.07
C LEU A 394 -18.48 -25.50 -15.29
N ASN A 395 -19.03 -26.23 -14.33
CA ASN A 395 -20.46 -26.58 -14.34
C ASN A 395 -21.33 -25.34 -14.06
N PRO A 396 -22.63 -25.36 -14.38
CA PRO A 396 -23.54 -24.26 -14.10
C PRO A 396 -23.48 -23.80 -12.63
N GLY A 397 -23.19 -22.52 -12.42
CA GLY A 397 -23.05 -21.89 -11.10
C GLY A 397 -21.70 -22.11 -10.40
N GLU A 398 -20.81 -22.94 -10.95
CA GLU A 398 -19.45 -23.08 -10.45
C GLU A 398 -18.58 -21.88 -10.81
N SER A 399 -17.51 -21.70 -10.04
CA SER A 399 -16.54 -20.65 -10.24
C SER A 399 -15.13 -21.08 -9.93
N ASP A 400 -14.18 -20.43 -10.58
CA ASP A 400 -12.78 -20.48 -10.20
C ASP A 400 -12.17 -19.07 -10.17
N THR A 401 -10.93 -18.96 -9.71
CA THR A 401 -10.32 -17.66 -9.44
C THR A 401 -8.91 -17.58 -10.03
N LEU A 402 -8.67 -16.52 -10.79
CA LEU A 402 -7.37 -16.05 -11.23
C LEU A 402 -6.91 -14.93 -10.31
N ILE A 403 -5.68 -15.02 -9.79
CA ILE A 403 -5.08 -14.00 -8.94
C ILE A 403 -3.66 -13.76 -9.41
N PHE A 404 -3.31 -12.51 -9.66
CA PHE A 404 -1.96 -12.11 -10.04
C PHE A 404 -1.59 -10.77 -9.39
N ALA A 405 -0.30 -10.44 -9.43
CA ALA A 405 0.16 -9.10 -9.04
C ALA A 405 0.99 -8.48 -10.17
N THR A 406 0.76 -7.20 -10.42
CA THR A 406 1.63 -6.36 -11.26
C THR A 406 2.70 -5.75 -10.36
N VAL A 407 3.98 -6.03 -10.63
CA VAL A 407 5.10 -5.79 -9.71
C VAL A 407 6.18 -4.95 -10.39
N PHE A 408 6.78 -4.03 -9.65
CA PHE A 408 7.79 -3.10 -10.15
C PHE A 408 9.04 -3.06 -9.26
N GLY A 409 10.17 -2.65 -9.83
CA GLY A 409 11.40 -2.34 -9.08
C GLY A 409 12.44 -1.61 -9.93
N MET A 410 13.28 -0.77 -9.32
CA MET A 410 14.32 0.00 -10.06
C MET A 410 15.54 -0.84 -10.46
N SER A 411 15.55 -2.13 -10.09
CA SER A 411 16.55 -3.12 -10.51
C SER A 411 15.92 -4.51 -10.49
N LYS A 412 16.49 -5.45 -11.25
CA LYS A 412 16.07 -6.86 -11.23
C LYS A 412 16.04 -7.44 -9.81
N ASN A 413 17.03 -7.12 -8.97
CA ASN A 413 17.05 -7.58 -7.57
C ASN A 413 15.88 -7.03 -6.75
N GLN A 414 15.54 -5.75 -6.92
CA GLN A 414 14.40 -5.14 -6.24
C GLN A 414 13.08 -5.73 -6.74
N LEU A 415 12.95 -5.95 -8.04
CA LEU A 415 11.78 -6.59 -8.64
C LEU A 415 11.53 -7.97 -8.02
N TYR A 416 12.56 -8.82 -7.95
CA TYR A 416 12.45 -10.16 -7.33
C TYR A 416 12.13 -10.11 -5.82
N LYS A 417 12.65 -9.11 -5.08
CA LYS A 417 12.27 -8.87 -3.68
C LYS A 417 10.76 -8.56 -3.59
N ASN A 418 10.26 -7.70 -4.45
CA ASN A 418 8.86 -7.28 -4.47
C ASN A 418 7.91 -8.40 -4.93
N VAL A 419 8.32 -9.25 -5.87
CA VAL A 419 7.58 -10.47 -6.25
C VAL A 419 7.42 -11.42 -5.06
N ARG A 420 8.50 -11.66 -4.30
CA ARG A 420 8.44 -12.49 -3.09
C ARG A 420 7.52 -11.88 -2.03
N ASN A 421 7.53 -10.56 -1.87
CA ASN A 421 6.60 -9.86 -0.97
C ASN A 421 5.14 -10.08 -1.38
N ALA A 422 4.81 -10.00 -2.68
CA ALA A 422 3.48 -10.25 -3.20
C ALA A 422 3.03 -11.71 -2.97
N ILE A 423 3.90 -12.68 -3.28
CA ILE A 423 3.64 -14.12 -3.02
C ILE A 423 3.36 -14.38 -1.55
N VAL A 424 4.12 -13.73 -0.66
CA VAL A 424 3.96 -13.95 0.77
C VAL A 424 2.71 -13.28 1.31
N LEU A 425 2.39 -12.07 0.87
CA LEU A 425 1.14 -11.41 1.22
C LEU A 425 -0.05 -12.27 0.78
N TYR A 426 0.02 -12.87 -0.40
CA TYR A 426 -0.99 -13.84 -0.85
C TYR A 426 -1.07 -15.07 0.06
N ASN A 427 0.07 -15.72 0.35
CA ASN A 427 0.14 -16.91 1.19
C ASN A 427 -0.29 -16.66 2.65
N SER A 428 -0.22 -15.42 3.15
CA SER A 428 -0.72 -15.03 4.47
C SER A 428 -2.26 -14.83 4.50
N GLY A 429 -2.92 -14.96 3.34
CA GLY A 429 -4.33 -14.64 3.17
C GLY A 429 -4.58 -13.13 3.18
N PHE A 430 -3.70 -12.38 2.50
CA PHE A 430 -3.71 -10.91 2.42
C PHE A 430 -3.62 -10.22 3.78
N LYS A 431 -2.84 -10.80 4.69
CA LYS A 431 -2.55 -10.19 5.99
C LYS A 431 -1.17 -9.55 5.92
N PRO A 432 -1.07 -8.21 5.93
CA PRO A 432 0.20 -7.50 6.04
C PRO A 432 0.99 -8.02 7.24
N VAL A 433 2.30 -8.17 7.06
CA VAL A 433 3.24 -8.35 8.16
C VAL A 433 3.35 -6.99 8.84
N THR A 434 3.01 -6.95 10.11
CA THR A 434 3.08 -5.75 10.94
C THR A 434 4.05 -6.00 12.08
N ALA A 435 4.71 -4.93 12.53
CA ALA A 435 5.39 -4.96 13.82
C ALA A 435 4.40 -5.36 14.94
N PRO A 436 4.89 -5.82 16.11
CA PRO A 436 4.03 -6.10 17.25
C PRO A 436 3.19 -4.86 17.62
N GLU A 437 2.02 -5.07 18.24
CA GLU A 437 1.11 -3.96 18.57
C GLU A 437 1.85 -2.85 19.31
N ALA A 438 1.77 -1.62 18.81
CA ALA A 438 2.44 -0.48 19.42
C ALA A 438 1.99 -0.31 20.88
N PRO A 439 2.92 -0.23 21.85
CA PRO A 439 2.57 -0.16 23.25
C PRO A 439 1.90 1.18 23.56
N LYS A 440 0.92 1.17 24.47
CA LYS A 440 0.27 2.40 24.95
C LYS A 440 1.06 2.94 26.12
N VAL A 441 1.43 4.22 26.09
CA VAL A 441 2.40 4.83 27.01
C VAL A 441 1.75 5.95 27.82
N GLU A 442 2.19 6.07 29.07
CA GLU A 442 1.95 7.23 29.93
C GLU A 442 3.25 7.58 30.69
N ILE A 443 3.53 8.88 30.85
CA ILE A 443 4.77 9.35 31.47
C ILE A 443 4.44 10.31 32.61
N VAL A 444 5.09 10.10 33.76
CA VAL A 444 5.02 10.98 34.92
C VAL A 444 6.33 11.77 35.02
N ALA A 445 6.21 13.09 34.93
CA ALA A 445 7.31 14.02 35.16
C ALA A 445 7.72 14.03 36.65
N GLY A 446 9.02 14.17 36.90
CA GLY A 446 9.57 14.41 38.23
C GLY A 446 10.80 15.32 38.17
N ASP A 447 11.34 15.63 39.36
CA ASP A 447 12.52 16.47 39.48
C ASP A 447 13.77 15.74 38.95
N GLY A 448 14.29 16.19 37.81
CA GLY A 448 15.45 15.59 37.14
C GLY A 448 15.18 14.20 36.57
N LYS A 449 13.91 13.78 36.42
CA LYS A 449 13.57 12.45 35.90
C LYS A 449 12.22 12.38 35.19
N SER A 450 12.06 11.39 34.32
CA SER A 450 10.79 10.98 33.72
C SER A 450 10.54 9.50 34.02
N THR A 451 9.39 9.17 34.59
CA THR A 451 8.99 7.77 34.82
C THR A 451 8.00 7.33 33.75
N ILE A 452 8.38 6.37 32.94
CA ILE A 452 7.66 5.92 31.75
C ILE A 452 6.96 4.59 32.08
N TYR A 453 5.68 4.50 31.73
CA TYR A 453 4.84 3.31 31.89
C TYR A 453 4.26 2.91 30.55
N TRP A 454 4.20 1.61 30.27
CA TRP A 454 3.50 1.11 29.09
C TRP A 454 2.87 -0.27 29.27
N ASN A 455 1.84 -0.56 28.48
CA ASN A 455 1.12 -1.83 28.55
C ASN A 455 1.90 -3.00 27.91
N LEU A 456 1.45 -4.23 28.16
CA LEU A 456 2.08 -5.46 27.66
C LEU A 456 1.43 -5.99 26.37
N ASN A 457 0.72 -5.14 25.60
CA ASN A 457 -0.02 -5.61 24.43
C ASN A 457 0.91 -6.20 23.35
N SER A 458 2.06 -5.56 23.13
CA SER A 458 3.08 -6.00 22.16
C SER A 458 3.57 -7.42 22.44
N GLU A 459 3.64 -7.83 23.71
CA GLU A 459 4.18 -9.12 24.14
C GLU A 459 3.29 -10.31 23.79
N LYS A 460 2.08 -10.07 23.27
CA LYS A 460 1.18 -11.12 22.76
C LYS A 460 1.58 -11.61 21.37
N ASP A 461 2.40 -10.84 20.66
CA ASP A 461 2.90 -11.24 19.35
C ASP A 461 3.86 -12.45 19.50
N PRO A 462 3.65 -13.57 18.79
CA PRO A 462 4.53 -14.74 18.86
C PRO A 462 5.98 -14.47 18.46
N LYS A 463 6.22 -13.40 17.70
CA LYS A 463 7.53 -12.95 17.24
C LYS A 463 8.10 -11.79 18.05
N PHE A 464 7.39 -11.31 19.08
CA PHE A 464 7.88 -10.24 19.95
C PHE A 464 9.26 -10.55 20.54
N GLU A 465 10.19 -9.62 20.35
CA GLU A 465 11.57 -9.75 20.80
C GLU A 465 11.93 -8.73 21.89
N GLY A 466 11.43 -7.51 21.81
CA GLY A 466 11.76 -6.54 22.84
C GLY A 466 11.23 -5.14 22.64
N TYR A 467 11.81 -4.22 23.40
CA TYR A 467 11.46 -2.79 23.38
C TYR A 467 12.69 -1.92 23.11
N LYS A 468 12.52 -0.87 22.30
CA LYS A 468 13.47 0.24 22.17
C LYS A 468 12.82 1.53 22.68
N ILE A 469 13.54 2.26 23.51
CA ILE A 469 13.09 3.55 24.06
C ILE A 469 13.92 4.64 23.41
N TYR A 470 13.26 5.55 22.71
CA TYR A 470 13.86 6.71 22.09
C TYR A 470 13.46 7.98 22.84
N ARG A 471 14.34 8.97 22.83
CA ARG A 471 14.12 10.27 23.44
C ARG A 471 14.52 11.38 22.46
N SER A 472 13.64 12.35 22.31
CA SER A 472 13.85 13.55 21.52
C SER A 472 13.77 14.79 22.41
N ALA A 473 14.64 15.77 22.15
CA ALA A 473 14.61 17.10 22.78
C ALA A 473 14.19 18.21 21.78
N ASP A 474 13.80 17.84 20.55
CA ASP A 474 13.50 18.74 19.44
C ASP A 474 12.11 18.47 18.82
N ASN A 475 11.17 18.05 19.66
CA ASN A 475 9.81 17.69 19.25
C ASN A 475 9.73 16.55 18.22
N GLY A 476 10.66 15.59 18.28
CA GLY A 476 10.65 14.38 17.45
C GLY A 476 11.24 14.57 16.05
N GLN A 477 12.00 15.66 15.83
CA GLN A 477 12.80 15.79 14.60
C GLN A 477 13.96 14.80 14.60
N THR A 478 14.58 14.59 15.77
CA THR A 478 15.60 13.56 15.99
C THR A 478 15.29 12.71 17.21
N TRP A 479 15.71 11.44 17.18
CA TRP A 479 15.43 10.45 18.23
C TRP A 479 16.71 9.96 18.93
N GLY A 480 17.52 10.91 19.38
CA GLY A 480 18.82 10.67 20.01
C GLY A 480 19.92 11.49 19.35
N SER A 481 21.16 11.35 19.83
CA SER A 481 22.32 12.07 19.29
C SER A 481 23.21 11.23 18.38
N GLN A 482 22.91 9.93 18.25
CA GLN A 482 23.69 8.99 17.46
C GLN A 482 22.81 8.31 16.42
N THR A 483 23.38 8.09 15.25
CA THR A 483 22.75 7.39 14.14
C THR A 483 23.71 6.39 13.51
N PHE A 484 23.16 5.46 12.74
CA PHE A 484 23.90 4.61 11.83
C PHE A 484 23.16 4.54 10.50
N THR A 485 23.84 4.04 9.46
CA THR A 485 23.29 3.93 8.11
C THR A 485 23.18 2.45 7.76
N ASP A 486 22.03 2.04 7.21
CA ASP A 486 21.84 0.68 6.69
C ASP A 486 22.53 0.49 5.31
N PHE A 487 22.36 -0.69 4.71
CA PHE A 487 22.96 -1.00 3.41
C PHE A 487 22.34 -0.25 2.23
N GLU A 488 21.11 0.26 2.38
CA GLU A 488 20.39 1.03 1.37
C GLU A 488 20.56 2.55 1.56
N GLY A 489 21.32 2.98 2.58
CA GLY A 489 21.57 4.40 2.88
C GLY A 489 20.57 5.02 3.87
N GLY A 490 19.62 4.25 4.40
CA GLY A 490 18.65 4.68 5.39
C GLY A 490 19.32 5.03 6.71
N ILE A 491 18.96 6.18 7.29
CA ILE A 491 19.51 6.66 8.56
C ILE A 491 18.62 6.22 9.71
N HIS A 492 19.21 5.51 10.66
CA HIS A 492 18.53 4.97 11.85
C HIS A 492 19.10 5.59 13.12
N TYR A 493 18.24 5.85 14.11
CA TYR A 493 18.66 6.37 15.41
C TYR A 493 19.06 5.24 16.37
N ILE A 494 20.07 5.49 17.20
CA ILE A 494 20.41 4.58 18.30
C ILE A 494 19.48 4.88 19.48
N PRO A 495 18.73 3.89 20.00
CA PRO A 495 17.81 4.11 21.11
C PRO A 495 18.55 4.46 22.41
N LEU A 496 17.86 5.18 23.30
CA LEU A 496 18.34 5.43 24.66
C LEU A 496 18.53 4.10 25.42
N VAL A 497 17.60 3.17 25.24
CA VAL A 497 17.65 1.82 25.81
C VAL A 497 17.08 0.83 24.81
N GLN A 498 17.75 -0.32 24.65
CA GLN A 498 17.21 -1.50 23.99
C GLN A 498 17.12 -2.65 24.98
N SER A 499 15.91 -3.16 25.15
CA SER A 499 15.59 -4.36 25.91
C SER A 499 15.36 -5.51 24.95
N ASP A 500 15.91 -6.67 25.30
CA ASP A 500 15.90 -7.88 24.46
C ASP A 500 15.49 -9.07 25.31
N LYS A 501 14.50 -9.83 24.86
CA LYS A 501 13.95 -10.99 25.57
C LYS A 501 15.02 -12.07 25.69
N VAL A 502 15.08 -12.71 26.86
CA VAL A 502 16.09 -13.75 27.10
C VAL A 502 15.58 -15.09 26.59
N ASP A 503 15.81 -15.39 25.32
CA ASP A 503 15.37 -16.62 24.66
C ASP A 503 16.37 -17.23 23.65
N GLY A 504 17.58 -16.67 23.56
CA GLY A 504 18.64 -17.15 22.67
C GLY A 504 18.72 -16.44 21.32
N ILE A 505 17.71 -15.62 20.97
CA ILE A 505 17.72 -14.77 19.79
C ILE A 505 18.40 -13.45 20.18
N LYS A 506 19.43 -13.04 19.42
CA LYS A 506 20.24 -11.83 19.69
C LYS A 506 21.19 -11.48 18.56
N GLY A 507 21.80 -10.30 18.67
CA GLY A 507 22.81 -9.81 17.74
C GLY A 507 22.19 -9.29 16.46
N ASN A 508 23.01 -9.14 15.42
CA ASN A 508 22.48 -8.77 14.11
C ASN A 508 21.65 -9.91 13.53
N TYR A 509 20.52 -9.56 12.90
CA TYR A 509 19.69 -10.49 12.16
C TYR A 509 20.50 -11.21 11.07
N ARG A 510 20.21 -12.49 10.82
CA ARG A 510 21.06 -13.35 9.97
C ARG A 510 20.32 -14.10 8.88
N THR A 511 18.99 -14.01 8.85
CA THR A 511 18.19 -14.81 7.91
C THR A 511 18.17 -14.18 6.52
N LEU A 512 17.99 -12.85 6.45
CA LEU A 512 17.97 -12.09 5.20
C LEU A 512 19.12 -11.09 5.19
N PRO A 513 20.08 -11.19 4.25
CA PRO A 513 21.28 -10.36 4.21
C PRO A 513 21.00 -8.85 4.20
N GLU A 514 19.96 -8.41 3.50
CA GLU A 514 19.55 -7.01 3.39
C GLU A 514 19.09 -6.41 4.73
N PHE A 515 18.72 -7.24 5.70
CA PHE A 515 18.37 -6.84 7.06
C PHE A 515 19.49 -7.15 8.08
N ALA A 516 20.68 -7.55 7.65
CA ALA A 516 21.78 -7.89 8.55
C ALA A 516 22.35 -6.70 9.33
N TRP A 517 21.90 -5.47 9.02
CA TRP A 517 22.16 -4.27 9.80
C TRP A 517 21.27 -4.18 11.05
N TYR A 518 20.12 -4.88 11.09
CA TYR A 518 19.16 -4.78 12.18
C TYR A 518 19.66 -5.56 13.40
N TYR A 519 19.90 -4.86 14.50
CA TYR A 519 20.37 -5.44 15.77
C TYR A 519 19.19 -5.81 16.67
N LEU A 520 18.99 -7.11 16.90
CA LEU A 520 17.94 -7.68 17.76
C LEU A 520 18.23 -7.49 19.25
N GLY A 521 19.46 -7.14 19.64
CA GLY A 521 19.80 -6.90 21.04
C GLY A 521 20.88 -7.84 21.58
N SER A 522 21.04 -7.84 22.90
CA SER A 522 22.06 -8.61 23.63
C SER A 522 21.51 -9.34 24.86
N GLU A 523 20.24 -9.73 24.83
CA GLU A 523 19.53 -10.47 25.88
C GLU A 523 19.62 -9.81 27.26
N THR A 524 19.29 -8.53 27.26
CA THR A 524 19.30 -7.67 28.44
C THR A 524 18.12 -7.92 29.38
N GLY A 525 17.10 -8.68 28.92
CA GLY A 525 15.84 -8.86 29.60
C GLY A 525 14.86 -7.71 29.31
N LEU A 526 13.57 -8.00 29.48
CA LEU A 526 12.51 -7.01 29.35
C LEU A 526 12.47 -6.08 30.58
N PRO A 527 12.01 -4.82 30.43
CA PRO A 527 11.91 -3.89 31.56
C PRO A 527 11.03 -4.45 32.68
N PRO A 528 11.25 -4.06 33.94
CA PRO A 528 10.51 -4.63 35.06
C PRO A 528 9.00 -4.41 34.94
N ILE A 529 8.23 -5.38 35.43
CA ILE A 529 6.77 -5.27 35.56
C ILE A 529 6.42 -4.50 36.84
N LYS A 530 5.42 -3.64 36.77
CA LYS A 530 4.78 -2.98 37.90
C LYS A 530 3.26 -3.15 37.82
N ILE A 531 2.65 -3.46 38.96
CA ILE A 531 1.20 -3.37 39.13
C ILE A 531 0.90 -1.97 39.64
N ILE A 532 0.01 -1.24 38.96
CA ILE A 532 -0.41 0.10 39.37
C ILE A 532 -1.22 -0.02 40.68
N ASP A 533 -0.78 0.67 41.72
CA ASP A 533 -1.33 0.55 43.08
C ASP A 533 -2.38 1.61 43.44
N ASN A 534 -2.51 2.66 42.62
CA ASN A 534 -3.42 3.78 42.80
C ASN A 534 -3.84 4.41 41.45
N ASP A 535 -4.81 5.34 41.45
CA ASP A 535 -5.37 5.95 40.24
C ASP A 535 -4.75 7.32 39.88
N SER A 536 -3.48 7.57 40.23
CA SER A 536 -2.78 8.83 39.89
C SER A 536 -2.48 8.98 38.40
N LEU A 537 -2.56 7.88 37.65
CA LEU A 537 -2.34 7.83 36.22
C LEU A 537 -3.65 8.11 35.47
N SER A 538 -3.55 8.92 34.42
CA SER A 538 -4.66 9.34 33.57
C SER A 538 -5.15 8.20 32.68
N PHE A 539 -4.24 7.41 32.11
CA PHE A 539 -4.55 6.30 31.21
C PHE A 539 -4.64 4.98 31.96
N PHE A 540 -3.58 4.61 32.69
CA PHE A 540 -3.56 3.38 33.48
C PHE A 540 -4.33 3.52 34.80
N LYS A 541 -4.93 2.43 35.26
CA LYS A 541 -5.74 2.38 36.49
C LYS A 541 -5.19 1.37 37.47
N ARG A 542 -5.61 1.50 38.74
CA ARG A 542 -5.25 0.57 39.80
C ARG A 542 -5.55 -0.87 39.38
N GLY A 543 -4.55 -1.74 39.49
CA GLY A 543 -4.62 -3.14 39.10
C GLY A 543 -4.05 -3.44 37.71
N ASP A 544 -3.84 -2.43 36.86
CA ASP A 544 -3.20 -2.62 35.56
C ASP A 544 -1.75 -3.10 35.75
N THR A 545 -1.34 -4.03 34.90
CA THR A 545 0.03 -4.52 34.81
C THR A 545 0.73 -3.79 33.68
N VAL A 546 1.85 -3.13 33.99
CA VAL A 546 2.62 -2.32 33.05
C VAL A 546 4.10 -2.64 33.14
N ARG A 547 4.86 -2.28 32.12
CA ARG A 547 6.32 -2.17 32.17
C ARG A 547 6.70 -0.76 32.66
N ILE A 548 7.85 -0.63 33.32
CA ILE A 548 8.34 0.66 33.85
C ILE A 548 9.81 0.90 33.47
N PHE A 549 10.11 2.14 33.09
CA PHE A 549 11.47 2.66 32.92
C PHE A 549 11.59 4.05 33.54
N VAL A 550 12.77 4.40 34.05
CA VAL A 550 13.07 5.73 34.61
C VAL A 550 14.24 6.31 33.84
N ASP A 551 14.01 7.44 33.17
CA ASP A 551 15.08 8.28 32.63
C ASP A 551 15.41 9.37 33.66
N ASP A 552 16.59 9.30 34.27
CA ASP A 552 17.12 10.27 35.23
C ASP A 552 18.19 11.19 34.63
N ASN A 553 18.38 11.15 33.31
CA ASN A 553 19.32 11.99 32.57
C ASN A 553 18.59 13.07 31.77
N VAL A 554 17.70 13.80 32.45
CA VAL A 554 16.89 14.87 31.86
C VAL A 554 17.05 16.19 32.62
N ILE A 555 16.86 17.29 31.91
CA ILE A 555 16.92 18.63 32.48
C ILE A 555 15.49 19.11 32.70
N ASN A 556 15.21 19.63 33.90
CA ASN A 556 13.91 20.23 34.17
C ASN A 556 13.61 21.40 33.22
N GLY A 557 12.33 21.52 32.86
CA GLY A 557 11.85 22.59 32.00
C GLY A 557 12.21 22.44 30.52
N LEU A 558 12.92 21.37 30.14
CA LEU A 558 13.02 20.95 28.74
C LEU A 558 11.82 20.09 28.36
N ASN A 559 11.36 20.28 27.13
CA ASN A 559 10.31 19.48 26.55
C ASN A 559 10.91 18.25 25.88
N TYR A 560 10.57 17.07 26.36
CA TYR A 560 11.02 15.81 25.78
C TYR A 560 9.84 15.09 25.13
N ARG A 561 10.11 14.42 24.01
CA ARG A 561 9.24 13.37 23.50
C ARG A 561 9.92 12.03 23.71
N TYR A 562 9.17 11.06 24.19
CA TYR A 562 9.60 9.68 24.23
C TYR A 562 8.77 8.87 23.26
N TYR A 563 9.44 7.94 22.59
CA TYR A 563 8.83 6.98 21.70
C TYR A 563 9.28 5.58 22.12
N ILE A 564 8.31 4.71 22.43
CA ILE A 564 8.56 3.34 22.86
C ILE A 564 8.17 2.43 21.69
N ALA A 565 9.16 1.82 21.06
CA ALA A 565 8.99 0.86 19.99
C ALA A 565 8.97 -0.56 20.55
N SER A 566 8.02 -1.39 20.12
CA SER A 566 8.21 -2.84 20.17
C SER A 566 8.79 -3.33 18.84
N TYR A 567 9.60 -4.39 18.89
CA TYR A 567 10.15 -5.03 17.71
C TYR A 567 10.05 -6.55 17.79
N ASP A 568 10.09 -7.19 16.62
CA ASP A 568 10.00 -8.64 16.47
C ASP A 568 11.31 -9.29 16.00
N THR A 569 11.35 -10.62 15.94
CA THR A 569 12.51 -11.41 15.49
C THR A 569 12.67 -11.45 13.97
N GLY A 570 11.75 -10.86 13.21
CA GLY A 570 11.51 -11.19 11.81
C GLY A 570 10.81 -12.54 11.63
N ASN A 571 10.36 -12.81 10.41
CA ASN A 571 9.61 -14.03 10.06
C ASN A 571 10.23 -14.83 8.91
N GLY A 572 11.43 -14.44 8.45
CA GLY A 572 12.13 -15.07 7.33
C GLY A 572 11.60 -14.69 5.95
N ILE A 573 10.52 -13.92 5.89
CA ILE A 573 9.98 -13.29 4.67
C ILE A 573 10.48 -11.85 4.61
N THR A 574 10.28 -11.12 5.70
CA THR A 574 10.85 -9.81 5.94
C THR A 574 11.80 -9.90 7.12
N GLY A 575 12.72 -8.95 7.20
CA GLY A 575 13.50 -8.73 8.40
C GLY A 575 12.61 -8.31 9.57
N PRO A 576 13.24 -8.14 10.75
CA PRO A 576 12.60 -7.62 11.94
C PRO A 576 11.80 -6.34 11.66
N LEU A 577 10.58 -6.27 12.17
CA LEU A 577 9.78 -5.05 12.13
C LEU A 577 9.79 -4.36 13.49
N GLU A 578 9.86 -3.04 13.44
CA GLU A 578 9.81 -2.15 14.59
C GLU A 578 8.65 -1.18 14.38
N ASN A 579 7.99 -0.77 15.47
CA ASN A 579 7.02 0.30 15.36
C ASN A 579 7.68 1.61 14.84
N THR A 580 6.87 2.59 14.46
CA THR A 580 7.30 3.98 14.26
C THR A 580 6.62 4.91 15.27
N PRO A 581 7.16 6.13 15.51
CA PRO A 581 6.51 7.10 16.37
C PRO A 581 5.11 7.46 15.88
N ALA A 582 4.16 7.60 16.79
CA ALA A 582 2.81 8.04 16.47
C ALA A 582 2.83 9.45 15.86
N SER A 583 2.14 9.61 14.72
CA SER A 583 1.99 10.88 14.01
C SER A 583 1.31 11.97 14.86
N ASN A 584 0.46 11.57 15.81
CA ASN A 584 -0.15 12.47 16.80
C ASN A 584 0.23 12.03 18.24
N PRO A 585 1.36 12.53 18.78
CA PRO A 585 1.82 12.20 20.13
C PRO A 585 0.83 12.62 21.22
N GLN A 586 0.40 11.66 22.04
CA GLN A 586 -0.52 11.88 23.16
C GLN A 586 -0.49 10.69 24.11
N ILE A 587 -0.93 10.90 25.35
CA ILE A 587 -1.04 9.81 26.33
C ILE A 587 -1.95 8.69 25.75
N GLY A 588 -1.50 7.44 25.90
CA GLY A 588 -2.19 6.27 25.36
C GLY A 588 -1.77 5.87 23.94
N THR A 589 -0.87 6.62 23.30
CA THR A 589 -0.12 6.15 22.12
C THR A 589 1.27 5.68 22.53
N ASN A 590 2.07 5.21 21.57
CA ASN A 590 3.47 4.83 21.80
C ASN A 590 4.42 6.04 21.90
N THR A 591 3.91 7.27 21.72
CA THR A 591 4.72 8.50 21.68
C THR A 591 4.10 9.58 22.57
N VAL A 592 4.81 9.97 23.62
CA VAL A 592 4.30 10.89 24.65
C VAL A 592 5.29 12.02 24.88
N GLN A 593 4.74 13.22 25.04
CA GLN A 593 5.49 14.43 25.37
C GLN A 593 5.42 14.71 26.87
N VAL A 594 6.54 15.15 27.46
CA VAL A 594 6.65 15.44 28.90
C VAL A 594 7.67 16.54 29.16
N VAL A 595 7.42 17.36 30.19
CA VAL A 595 8.37 18.36 30.70
C VAL A 595 8.74 17.98 32.13
N PRO A 596 9.95 17.47 32.41
CA PRO A 596 10.42 17.20 33.77
C PRO A 596 10.42 18.49 34.61
N HIS A 597 10.02 18.40 35.87
CA HIS A 597 9.95 19.56 36.74
C HIS A 597 9.97 19.16 38.21
N ALA A 598 10.43 20.10 39.05
CA ALA A 598 10.34 19.99 40.50
C ALA A 598 8.86 19.95 40.97
N PRO A 599 8.54 19.39 42.15
CA PRO A 599 7.19 19.48 42.68
C PRO A 599 6.74 20.94 42.88
N ILE A 600 5.42 21.14 42.90
CA ILE A 600 4.82 22.42 43.30
C ILE A 600 5.19 22.69 44.76
N SER A 601 5.62 23.91 45.07
CA SER A 601 5.93 24.32 46.45
C SER A 601 4.67 24.64 47.24
N TYR A 602 4.61 24.18 48.50
CA TYR A 602 3.52 24.45 49.46
C TYR A 602 4.10 25.04 50.75
N GLY A 603 3.56 26.18 51.20
CA GLY A 603 3.93 26.88 52.44
C GLY A 603 5.38 27.37 52.61
N ASN A 604 6.35 26.85 51.85
CA ASN A 604 7.76 27.22 51.89
C ASN A 604 8.29 27.45 50.48
N LEU A 605 8.76 28.67 50.21
CA LEU A 605 9.25 29.10 48.89
C LEU A 605 10.78 29.25 48.83
N ASN A 606 11.52 28.68 49.78
CA ASN A 606 12.99 28.79 49.82
C ASN A 606 13.70 28.07 48.66
N GLU A 607 13.02 27.11 48.01
CA GLU A 607 13.57 26.37 46.88
C GLU A 607 13.33 27.05 45.53
N VAL A 608 12.53 28.12 45.51
CA VAL A 608 12.33 28.93 44.30
C VAL A 608 13.67 29.47 43.85
N LYS A 609 14.00 29.19 42.59
CA LYS A 609 15.26 29.60 41.99
C LYS A 609 15.10 29.88 40.51
N VAL A 610 15.96 30.76 40.03
CA VAL A 610 16.13 31.08 38.62
C VAL A 610 17.20 30.17 38.04
N VAL A 611 16.91 29.55 36.91
CA VAL A 611 17.85 28.68 36.18
C VAL A 611 17.86 29.15 34.71
N PRO A 612 19.01 29.12 34.00
CA PRO A 612 20.34 29.09 34.60
C PRO A 612 20.60 30.39 35.37
N ASN A 613 21.48 30.31 36.37
CA ASN A 613 21.94 31.49 37.10
C ASN A 613 23.43 31.30 37.43
N PRO A 614 24.36 32.02 36.76
CA PRO A 614 24.09 33.08 35.77
C PRO A 614 23.52 32.55 34.45
N TYR A 615 22.75 33.38 33.74
CA TYR A 615 22.48 33.21 32.32
C TYR A 615 23.68 33.70 31.52
N VAL A 616 24.23 32.87 30.62
CA VAL A 616 25.47 33.16 29.87
C VAL A 616 25.26 32.91 28.38
N VAL A 617 25.07 33.98 27.60
CA VAL A 617 24.90 34.02 26.13
C VAL A 617 23.70 33.21 25.62
N ALA A 618 23.68 31.90 25.84
CA ALA A 618 22.63 30.96 25.50
C ALA A 618 22.54 29.81 26.53
N ASN A 619 21.45 29.03 26.51
CA ASN A 619 21.32 27.83 27.35
C ASN A 619 20.54 26.71 26.66
N GLY A 620 20.51 25.53 27.28
CA GLY A 620 19.95 24.31 26.67
C GLY A 620 18.46 24.36 26.33
N TRP A 621 17.67 25.34 26.80
CA TRP A 621 16.25 25.50 26.44
C TRP A 621 16.01 26.30 25.17
N GLU A 622 17.03 26.94 24.62
CA GLU A 622 16.90 27.86 23.50
C GLU A 622 16.97 27.09 22.18
N GLN A 623 15.92 27.20 21.35
CA GLN A 623 15.92 26.75 19.96
C GLN A 623 15.87 27.98 19.05
N GLY A 624 16.96 28.26 18.33
CA GLY A 624 17.09 29.49 17.53
C GLY A 624 17.48 30.71 18.37
N ASP A 625 16.89 31.88 18.09
CA ASP A 625 17.23 33.17 18.73
C ASP A 625 16.43 33.45 20.04
N GLU A 626 15.66 32.49 20.53
CA GLU A 626 14.79 32.66 21.70
C GLU A 626 15.59 32.57 23.01
N ARG A 627 15.95 33.72 23.59
CA ARG A 627 16.59 33.79 24.91
C ARG A 627 15.60 33.44 26.02
N GLN A 628 15.96 32.56 26.95
CA GLN A 628 15.03 32.13 28.00
C GLN A 628 15.69 31.85 29.36
N ILE A 629 15.10 32.34 30.46
CA ILE A 629 15.33 31.81 31.81
C ILE A 629 14.04 31.24 32.41
N GLN A 630 14.17 30.40 33.43
CA GLN A 630 13.04 29.77 34.09
C GLN A 630 13.08 30.00 35.61
N PHE A 631 11.93 30.36 36.17
CA PHE A 631 11.66 30.30 37.60
C PHE A 631 11.10 28.93 37.92
N THR A 632 11.74 28.18 38.81
CA THR A 632 11.38 26.79 39.14
C THR A 632 10.94 26.67 40.61
N HIS A 633 10.36 25.53 40.99
CA HIS A 633 9.81 25.26 42.33
C HIS A 633 8.72 26.27 42.72
N LEU A 634 7.95 26.77 41.74
CA LEU A 634 6.88 27.72 42.00
C LEU A 634 5.66 27.02 42.65
N PRO A 635 4.87 27.75 43.45
CA PRO A 635 3.54 27.32 43.85
C PRO A 635 2.59 27.33 42.62
N SER A 636 1.38 26.76 42.76
CA SER A 636 0.44 26.62 41.63
C SER A 636 0.02 27.94 40.99
N GLN A 637 0.02 29.03 41.76
CA GLN A 637 -0.21 30.40 41.30
C GLN A 637 0.78 31.35 42.00
N ALA A 638 1.42 32.22 41.23
CA ALA A 638 2.36 33.21 41.77
C ALA A 638 2.46 34.47 40.91
N THR A 639 2.78 35.61 41.53
CA THR A 639 3.20 36.83 40.82
C THR A 639 4.70 37.03 41.02
N ILE A 640 5.45 37.01 39.93
CA ILE A 640 6.91 37.19 39.93
C ILE A 640 7.20 38.59 39.41
N ARG A 641 7.82 39.44 40.24
CA ARG A 641 8.29 40.77 39.84
C ARG A 641 9.80 40.73 39.70
N ILE A 642 10.31 41.27 38.60
CA ILE A 642 11.74 41.32 38.28
C ILE A 642 12.19 42.78 38.31
N MET A 643 13.26 43.09 39.03
CA MET A 643 13.78 44.45 39.22
C MET A 643 15.28 44.53 38.91
N ASN A 644 15.76 45.70 38.50
CA ASN A 644 17.19 45.98 38.38
C ASN A 644 17.81 46.40 39.74
N THR A 645 19.11 46.73 39.75
CA THR A 645 19.82 47.20 40.96
C THR A 645 19.35 48.55 41.50
N SER A 646 18.66 49.35 40.70
CA SER A 646 18.05 50.63 41.10
C SER A 646 16.68 50.46 41.76
N GLY A 647 16.11 49.24 41.72
CA GLY A 647 14.76 48.94 42.18
C GLY A 647 13.67 49.20 41.14
N ASP A 648 14.03 49.53 39.90
CA ASP A 648 13.06 49.72 38.82
C ASP A 648 12.43 48.39 38.45
N LEU A 649 11.11 48.37 38.29
CA LEU A 649 10.38 47.20 37.79
C LEU A 649 10.68 46.99 36.32
N ILE A 650 11.22 45.82 36.00
CA ILE A 650 11.60 45.41 34.65
C ILE A 650 10.48 44.60 33.98
N ARG A 651 9.92 43.64 34.71
CA ARG A 651 8.85 42.76 34.23
C ARG A 651 8.04 42.17 35.37
N THR A 652 6.74 42.02 35.15
CA THR A 652 5.83 41.19 35.95
C THR A 652 5.43 39.94 35.16
N ILE A 653 5.51 38.78 35.79
CA ILE A 653 5.10 37.50 35.24
C ILE A 653 4.03 36.92 36.18
N TYR A 654 2.88 36.59 35.61
CA TYR A 654 1.80 35.91 36.31
C TYR A 654 1.89 34.41 35.99
N HIS A 655 2.22 33.61 37.01
CA HIS A 655 2.30 32.17 36.93
C HIS A 655 0.96 31.55 37.30
N ASP A 656 0.45 30.70 36.43
CA ASP A 656 -0.66 29.78 36.70
C ASP A 656 -0.29 28.42 36.10
N GLN A 657 -0.37 27.36 36.92
CA GLN A 657 -0.09 25.99 36.48
C GLN A 657 -0.88 25.59 35.22
N SER A 658 -2.10 26.10 35.01
CA SER A 658 -2.94 25.69 33.87
C SER A 658 -2.41 26.19 32.52
N ASN A 659 -1.63 27.26 32.53
CA ASN A 659 -1.16 27.95 31.32
C ASN A 659 0.37 27.92 31.20
N SER A 660 1.03 27.07 31.99
CA SER A 660 2.48 26.99 32.08
C SER A 660 3.01 25.71 31.41
N ILE A 661 4.27 25.74 30.97
CA ILE A 661 4.93 24.56 30.38
C ILE A 661 5.05 23.38 31.35
N ALA A 662 5.10 23.66 32.64
CA ALA A 662 4.99 22.71 33.72
C ALA A 662 4.39 23.42 34.95
N PRO A 663 3.68 22.71 35.85
CA PRO A 663 2.95 23.32 36.97
C PRO A 663 3.78 24.21 37.90
N SER A 664 5.07 23.93 38.05
CA SER A 664 6.00 24.62 38.96
C SER A 664 7.00 25.53 38.25
N ILE A 665 6.77 25.85 36.97
CA ILE A 665 7.73 26.58 36.12
C ILE A 665 7.09 27.78 35.41
N ALA A 666 7.71 28.95 35.55
CA ALA A 666 7.41 30.13 34.75
C ALA A 666 8.61 30.53 33.89
N LYS A 667 8.35 30.86 32.61
CA LYS A 667 9.38 31.29 31.66
C LYS A 667 9.48 32.81 31.61
N TRP A 668 10.69 33.31 31.39
CA TRP A 668 10.93 34.70 31.00
C TRP A 668 11.84 34.77 29.77
N ASP A 669 11.46 35.59 28.80
CA ASP A 669 12.13 35.79 27.51
C ASP A 669 13.21 36.89 27.54
N LEU A 670 13.61 37.31 28.75
CA LEU A 670 14.57 38.39 28.99
C LEU A 670 14.12 39.75 28.42
N LYS A 671 12.81 39.95 28.17
CA LYS A 671 12.27 41.25 27.75
C LYS A 671 11.59 41.99 28.90
N ASN A 672 11.73 43.32 28.89
CA ASN A 672 11.00 44.20 29.80
C ASN A 672 9.50 44.32 29.42
N GLU A 673 8.74 45.12 30.16
CA GLU A 673 7.31 45.40 29.85
C GLU A 673 7.08 45.99 28.44
N ASN A 674 8.08 46.69 27.89
CA ASN A 674 8.02 47.30 26.56
C ASN A 674 8.50 46.35 25.45
N GLN A 675 8.65 45.05 25.73
CA GLN A 675 9.12 44.04 24.76
C GLN A 675 10.56 44.29 24.25
N GLN A 676 11.39 44.96 25.05
CA GLN A 676 12.80 45.18 24.73
C GLN A 676 13.67 44.23 25.56
N LEU A 677 14.68 43.63 24.93
CA LEU A 677 15.68 42.82 25.64
C LEU A 677 16.37 43.64 26.73
N VAL A 678 16.51 43.05 27.91
CA VAL A 678 17.16 43.68 29.04
C VAL A 678 18.69 43.68 28.87
N ALA A 679 19.37 44.65 29.49
CA ALA A 679 20.84 44.71 29.43
C ALA A 679 21.50 43.62 30.30
N PRO A 680 22.76 43.22 30.01
CA PRO A 680 23.54 42.39 30.93
C PRO A 680 23.65 43.05 32.31
N GLY A 681 23.51 42.29 33.39
CA GLY A 681 23.55 42.85 34.73
C GLY A 681 23.01 41.94 35.82
N LEU A 682 23.02 42.46 37.06
CA LEU A 682 22.41 41.83 38.23
C LEU A 682 20.94 42.23 38.32
N TYR A 683 20.07 41.24 38.47
CA TYR A 683 18.63 41.41 38.64
C TYR A 683 18.18 40.77 39.94
N PHE A 684 17.09 41.29 40.49
CA PHE A 684 16.40 40.75 41.65
C PHE A 684 15.01 40.29 41.24
N TYR A 685 14.51 39.26 41.91
CA TYR A 685 13.12 38.86 41.78
C TYR A 685 12.43 38.81 43.14
N HIS A 686 11.13 39.07 43.13
CA HIS A 686 10.23 38.90 44.27
C HIS A 686 9.04 38.07 43.80
N VAL A 687 8.84 36.90 44.41
CA VAL A 687 7.70 36.02 44.17
C VAL A 687 6.70 36.19 45.30
N GLU A 688 5.44 36.45 44.94
CA GLU A 688 4.31 36.59 45.85
C GLU A 688 3.24 35.55 45.49
N SER A 689 2.72 34.84 46.49
CA SER A 689 1.66 33.83 46.33
C SER A 689 0.85 33.65 47.61
N SER A 690 -0.24 32.89 47.55
CA SER A 690 -0.98 32.46 48.76
C SER A 690 -0.15 31.57 49.69
N GLU A 691 0.88 30.91 49.16
CA GLU A 691 1.78 30.02 49.91
C GLU A 691 2.91 30.78 50.62
N GLY A 692 3.03 32.09 50.40
CA GLY A 692 4.05 32.96 50.99
C GLY A 692 4.79 33.83 49.98
N ASN A 693 5.87 34.46 50.44
CA ASN A 693 6.71 35.37 49.67
C ASN A 693 8.18 34.94 49.72
N THR A 694 8.91 35.11 48.62
CA THR A 694 10.36 34.88 48.57
C THR A 694 11.03 35.85 47.59
N SER A 695 12.31 36.09 47.79
CA SER A 695 13.12 36.96 46.94
C SER A 695 14.48 36.36 46.69
N GLY A 696 15.05 36.66 45.53
CA GLY A 696 16.40 36.24 45.19
C GLY A 696 17.04 37.14 44.16
N LYS A 697 18.21 36.72 43.69
CA LYS A 697 19.00 37.45 42.68
C LYS A 697 19.54 36.51 41.62
N PHE A 698 19.72 37.03 40.42
CA PHE A 698 20.31 36.32 39.29
C PHE A 698 21.06 37.27 38.37
N ILE A 699 21.97 36.72 37.58
CA ILE A 699 22.85 37.50 36.71
C ILE A 699 22.58 37.14 35.26
N ILE A 700 22.53 38.15 34.40
CA ILE A 700 22.47 38.00 32.94
C ILE A 700 23.80 38.47 32.34
N ILE A 701 24.44 37.61 31.56
CA ILE A 701 25.65 37.86 30.77
C ILE A 701 25.23 37.57 29.31
N LEU A 702 25.08 38.60 28.46
CA LEU A 702 24.58 38.42 27.08
C LEU A 702 25.69 38.23 26.05
#